data_AF-A0A426TQW2-F1
#
_entry.id   AF-A0A426TQW2-F1
#
_cell.length_a   1.000
_cell.length_b   1.000
_cell.length_c   1.000
_cell.angle_alpha   90.00
_cell.angle_beta   90.00
_cell.angle_gamma   90.00
#
_symmetry.space_group_name_H-M   'P 1'
#
loop_
_entity.id
_entity.type
_entity.pdbx_description
1 polymer ?
#
loop_
_entity_poly.entity_id
_entity_poly.type
_entity_poly.pdbx_seq_one_letter_code
_entity_poly.pdbx_strand_id
1 'polypeptide(L)'
;MSRTREDQERLPMDGPAAPLARRLSEADQARILAEQTRDVIFRYRVTPEPGFEYVSPACTAIIGYAPEEFYANPDLAEELIHPDDRPLLLALWNVNSGPCWMRLRYIHRDGHIVWIEQQHRIIASDDGEELVLEGSGRDISAYANAEVQLKLLSTALETSSNAVMITSVDGAIRWINPAFTQLTGYGNEEAIGASSRLLRSGRNEPRLYEDLWKTVLAGRTWSGQLINRRKDGSFYHEEQTITPVLIDGVVTHLVAVKQDVSLRFARERERESLLVMASALRTARTRAEMLPTLLRQTMMLLRAVGALLSLREETTSQPIFELGVGVWTQFTGRYPTGAHDITLQVLANGRPFHGPPPPELGTNTSLEGHSAACVPLRVHEATLGALWVVCPHPLHDDDLSLFTGIADMAANAIQRTTLFEQTERRLQRLISLQTIDQAITSSLDKRLSLRVLVDQAQRQLGVDAATVLLLNNAEHTLDYTAGQGLQDAYPRSVSVRLDVSLAGMAVRERRRIWIKDLSLQAELDERHRLLAGAGFRAYIATPLIAQGQIMGVLEVLQRRALNPEPEWLDYLDTLAGRAAVAIDNAELFGRLQRSHSDLVMAYDTTLEGWSRALDLRDKETEGHSRRVTELTVRLARAMGLSEAEIVHVRRGALLHDIGKMGIPDAILLKPGPLTDEEWAIMRRHPTYGYQLLAPIAHLHPALDIPYYHHEKWDGSGYPHGLAGESIPLPARIFAIVDVWDALRSDRPYRTAWDVERVREYLREEAGHHFDPKVVAAFLELAIE
;
A
#
# COMPACT_ATOMS: atom_id res chain seq x y z
N MET A 1 -16.03 -66.90 -10.52
CA MET A 1 -17.38 -67.44 -10.27
C MET A 1 -18.20 -67.33 -11.55
N SER A 2 -18.86 -68.41 -11.94
CA SER A 2 -20.01 -68.50 -12.88
C SER A 2 -19.76 -68.14 -14.36
N ARG A 3 -19.53 -69.14 -15.25
CA ARG A 3 -20.50 -69.86 -16.16
C ARG A 3 -20.88 -69.01 -17.39
N THR A 4 -20.92 -69.44 -18.66
CA THR A 4 -21.10 -70.75 -19.36
C THR A 4 -20.82 -70.49 -20.87
N ARG A 5 -20.02 -71.28 -21.62
CA ARG A 5 -20.36 -72.47 -22.46
C ARG A 5 -21.34 -72.21 -23.62
N GLU A 6 -20.85 -72.35 -24.86
CA GLU A 6 -21.21 -73.39 -25.88
C GLU A 6 -22.36 -72.87 -26.78
N ASP A 7 -22.37 -72.96 -28.12
CA ASP A 7 -22.17 -74.14 -28.96
C ASP A 7 -21.74 -73.82 -30.42
N GLN A 8 -20.99 -74.77 -30.97
CA GLN A 8 -20.79 -75.05 -32.39
C GLN A 8 -21.93 -75.93 -32.91
N GLU A 9 -22.30 -75.82 -34.20
CA GLU A 9 -22.81 -76.95 -35.02
C GLU A 9 -22.80 -76.51 -36.51
N ARG A 10 -21.86 -77.00 -37.34
CA ARG A 10 -21.80 -78.26 -38.13
C ARG A 10 -22.76 -78.33 -39.33
N LEU A 11 -22.14 -78.38 -40.53
CA LEU A 11 -22.63 -78.91 -41.81
C LEU A 11 -23.09 -80.38 -41.69
N PRO A 12 -24.01 -80.88 -42.56
CA PRO A 12 -23.63 -81.78 -43.69
C PRO A 12 -24.55 -81.64 -44.94
N MET A 13 -24.07 -81.77 -46.19
CA MET A 13 -23.74 -82.95 -47.04
C MET A 13 -24.91 -83.82 -47.53
N ASP A 14 -24.84 -84.12 -48.84
CA ASP A 14 -25.32 -85.29 -49.61
C ASP A 14 -26.70 -85.35 -50.30
N GLY A 15 -26.65 -85.36 -51.66
CA GLY A 15 -27.08 -86.54 -52.44
C GLY A 15 -28.42 -86.48 -53.21
N PRO A 16 -28.66 -87.41 -54.17
CA PRO A 16 -28.89 -87.07 -55.60
C PRO A 16 -30.24 -87.55 -56.19
N ALA A 17 -30.67 -86.99 -57.35
CA ALA A 17 -31.31 -87.71 -58.48
C ALA A 17 -31.92 -86.75 -59.53
N ALA A 18 -31.53 -86.95 -60.80
CA ALA A 18 -32.19 -86.45 -62.01
C ALA A 18 -33.37 -87.38 -62.42
N PRO A 19 -34.06 -87.23 -63.58
CA PRO A 19 -34.48 -86.05 -64.37
C PRO A 19 -35.97 -86.16 -64.84
N LEU A 20 -36.56 -85.08 -65.39
CA LEU A 20 -37.40 -85.17 -66.61
C LEU A 20 -37.60 -83.76 -67.22
N ALA A 21 -36.73 -83.37 -68.16
CA ALA A 21 -36.83 -82.11 -68.89
C ALA A 21 -37.65 -82.30 -70.17
N ARG A 22 -38.81 -81.62 -70.25
CA ARG A 22 -39.40 -81.24 -71.55
C ARG A 22 -38.46 -80.22 -72.18
N ARG A 23 -38.00 -80.45 -73.41
CA ARG A 23 -37.24 -79.44 -74.18
C ARG A 23 -38.17 -78.25 -74.44
N LEU A 24 -37.89 -77.14 -73.75
CA LEU A 24 -38.45 -75.82 -74.00
C LEU A 24 -37.81 -75.22 -75.27
N SER A 25 -38.51 -74.32 -75.96
CA SER A 25 -38.02 -73.68 -77.19
C SER A 25 -36.83 -72.75 -76.87
N GLU A 26 -35.97 -72.44 -77.86
CA GLU A 26 -34.84 -71.49 -77.66
C GLU A 26 -35.31 -70.12 -77.14
N ALA A 27 -36.53 -69.68 -77.50
CA ALA A 27 -37.12 -68.45 -76.99
C ALA A 27 -37.49 -68.54 -75.49
N ASP A 28 -37.92 -69.71 -75.02
CA ASP A 28 -38.26 -69.92 -73.60
C ASP A 28 -37.00 -69.95 -72.73
N GLN A 29 -35.88 -70.48 -73.25
CA GLN A 29 -34.60 -70.49 -72.54
C GLN A 29 -33.98 -69.10 -72.43
N ALA A 30 -34.04 -68.29 -73.49
CA ALA A 30 -33.57 -66.90 -73.48
C ALA A 30 -34.37 -66.05 -72.48
N ARG A 31 -35.69 -66.28 -72.38
CA ARG A 31 -36.56 -65.60 -71.43
C ARG A 31 -36.26 -65.97 -69.97
N ILE A 32 -36.06 -67.25 -69.66
CA ILE A 32 -35.70 -67.71 -68.30
C ILE A 32 -34.34 -67.14 -67.85
N LEU A 33 -33.35 -67.07 -68.75
CA LEU A 33 -32.05 -66.45 -68.47
C LEU A 33 -32.16 -64.94 -68.20
N ALA A 34 -33.03 -64.23 -68.94
CA ALA A 34 -33.32 -62.82 -68.71
C ALA A 34 -34.15 -62.56 -67.45
N GLU A 35 -34.94 -63.53 -66.98
CA GLU A 35 -35.69 -63.45 -65.72
C GLU A 35 -34.82 -63.70 -64.47
N GLN A 36 -33.66 -64.35 -64.61
CA GLN A 36 -32.75 -64.68 -63.50
C GLN A 36 -31.54 -63.73 -63.33
N THR A 37 -31.36 -62.77 -64.23
CA THR A 37 -30.27 -61.78 -64.10
C THR A 37 -30.56 -60.75 -63.00
N ARG A 38 -29.49 -60.19 -62.40
CA ARG A 38 -29.58 -59.08 -61.45
C ARG A 38 -29.58 -57.71 -62.12
N ASP A 39 -29.25 -57.65 -63.40
CA ASP A 39 -29.26 -56.42 -64.19
C ASP A 39 -30.64 -56.24 -64.85
N VAL A 40 -31.13 -55.01 -64.98
CA VAL A 40 -32.37 -54.72 -65.70
C VAL A 40 -32.15 -54.92 -67.19
N ILE A 41 -32.71 -55.97 -67.80
CA ILE A 41 -32.70 -56.17 -69.25
C ILE A 41 -34.01 -55.62 -69.82
N PHE A 42 -33.93 -54.85 -70.90
CA PHE A 42 -35.12 -54.33 -71.55
C PHE A 42 -35.01 -54.35 -73.07
N ARG A 43 -36.18 -54.35 -73.70
CA ARG A 43 -36.40 -54.27 -75.14
C ARG A 43 -37.54 -53.29 -75.38
N TYR A 44 -37.26 -52.20 -76.07
CA TYR A 44 -38.16 -51.08 -76.30
C TYR A 44 -38.31 -50.83 -77.80
N ARG A 45 -39.52 -50.95 -78.33
CA ARG A 45 -39.84 -50.62 -79.72
C ARG A 45 -39.93 -49.10 -79.86
N VAL A 46 -39.38 -48.57 -80.94
CA VAL A 46 -39.33 -47.13 -81.25
C VAL A 46 -40.31 -46.78 -82.38
N THR A 47 -40.41 -47.60 -83.43
CA THR A 47 -41.35 -47.42 -84.58
C THR A 47 -42.05 -48.73 -84.95
N PRO A 48 -43.30 -48.71 -85.46
CA PRO A 48 -44.16 -47.55 -85.72
C PRO A 48 -44.88 -46.99 -84.47
N GLU A 49 -45.08 -47.80 -83.43
CA GLU A 49 -45.64 -47.39 -82.14
C GLU A 49 -44.61 -47.63 -81.02
N PRO A 50 -44.21 -46.59 -80.26
CA PRO A 50 -43.21 -46.71 -79.21
C PRO A 50 -43.76 -47.42 -77.96
N GLY A 51 -42.99 -48.34 -77.39
CA GLY A 51 -43.39 -49.07 -76.18
C GLY A 51 -42.44 -50.19 -75.77
N PHE A 52 -42.50 -50.59 -74.50
CA PHE A 52 -41.70 -51.71 -74.00
C PHE A 52 -42.27 -53.05 -74.49
N GLU A 53 -41.43 -53.83 -75.18
CA GLU A 53 -41.74 -55.22 -75.54
C GLU A 53 -41.38 -56.18 -74.42
N TYR A 54 -40.32 -55.85 -73.67
CA TYR A 54 -39.87 -56.63 -72.53
C TYR A 54 -39.09 -55.75 -71.54
N VAL A 55 -39.32 -55.94 -70.24
CA VAL A 55 -38.47 -55.46 -69.15
C VAL A 55 -38.36 -56.59 -68.13
N SER A 56 -37.13 -56.94 -67.73
CA SER A 56 -36.87 -58.00 -66.77
C SER A 56 -37.38 -57.62 -65.36
N PRO A 57 -37.83 -58.58 -64.54
CA PRO A 57 -38.27 -58.34 -63.16
C PRO A 57 -37.23 -57.64 -62.24
N ALA A 58 -35.95 -57.65 -62.61
CA ALA A 58 -34.89 -56.92 -61.90
C ALA A 58 -35.17 -55.41 -61.77
N CYS A 59 -36.01 -54.82 -62.64
CA CYS A 59 -36.43 -53.43 -62.50
C CYS A 59 -37.14 -53.15 -61.17
N THR A 60 -37.89 -54.11 -60.62
CA THR A 60 -38.57 -53.90 -59.33
C THR A 60 -37.59 -53.81 -58.17
N ALA A 61 -36.47 -54.54 -58.24
CA ALA A 61 -35.44 -54.48 -57.20
C ALA A 61 -34.53 -53.25 -57.32
N ILE A 62 -34.27 -52.76 -58.54
CA ILE A 62 -33.31 -51.67 -58.79
C ILE A 62 -33.98 -50.29 -58.83
N ILE A 63 -35.16 -50.17 -59.45
CA ILE A 63 -35.87 -48.90 -59.62
C ILE A 63 -37.23 -48.85 -58.89
N GLY A 64 -37.71 -49.98 -58.37
CA GLY A 64 -38.91 -50.03 -57.52
C GLY A 64 -40.24 -50.17 -58.28
N TYR A 65 -40.21 -50.24 -59.62
CA TYR A 65 -41.38 -50.35 -60.48
C TYR A 65 -41.52 -51.77 -61.04
N ALA A 66 -42.75 -52.25 -61.16
CA ALA A 66 -43.06 -53.56 -61.74
C ALA A 66 -42.97 -53.51 -63.28
N PRO A 67 -42.58 -54.60 -63.98
CA PRO A 67 -42.55 -54.63 -65.44
C PRO A 67 -43.87 -54.20 -66.10
N GLU A 68 -45.01 -54.53 -65.47
CA GLU A 68 -46.34 -54.15 -65.94
C GLU A 68 -46.54 -52.63 -66.01
N GLU A 69 -45.88 -51.87 -65.13
CA GLU A 69 -45.95 -50.40 -65.12
C GLU A 69 -45.21 -49.81 -66.33
N PHE A 70 -44.13 -50.46 -66.80
CA PHE A 70 -43.42 -50.07 -68.04
C PHE A 70 -44.21 -50.41 -69.30
N TYR A 71 -44.94 -51.53 -69.30
CA TYR A 71 -45.82 -51.88 -70.42
C TYR A 71 -47.04 -50.97 -70.53
N ALA A 72 -47.50 -50.42 -69.40
CA ALA A 72 -48.65 -49.51 -69.35
C ALA A 72 -48.31 -48.06 -69.72
N ASN A 73 -47.08 -47.61 -69.46
CA ASN A 73 -46.61 -46.26 -69.80
C ASN A 73 -45.27 -46.32 -70.57
N PRO A 74 -45.30 -46.11 -71.90
CA PRO A 74 -44.10 -46.09 -72.75
C PRO A 74 -43.04 -45.07 -72.30
N ASP A 75 -43.45 -43.95 -71.72
CA ASP A 75 -42.55 -42.84 -71.35
C ASP A 75 -41.95 -42.99 -69.94
N LEU A 76 -42.37 -44.01 -69.18
CA LEU A 76 -42.00 -44.19 -67.77
C LEU A 76 -40.49 -44.21 -67.54
N ALA A 77 -39.72 -44.87 -68.41
CA ALA A 77 -38.27 -44.93 -68.24
C ALA A 77 -37.58 -43.55 -68.40
N GLU A 78 -38.10 -42.66 -69.25
CA GLU A 78 -37.59 -41.29 -69.39
C GLU A 78 -37.99 -40.42 -68.19
N GLU A 79 -39.21 -40.59 -67.68
CA GLU A 79 -39.70 -39.86 -66.50
C GLU A 79 -38.86 -40.13 -65.26
N LEU A 80 -38.42 -41.38 -65.08
CA LEU A 80 -37.61 -41.83 -63.94
C LEU A 80 -36.17 -41.32 -63.99
N ILE A 81 -35.66 -40.85 -65.13
CA ILE A 81 -34.30 -40.32 -65.21
C ILE A 81 -34.25 -38.92 -64.60
N HIS A 82 -33.24 -38.68 -63.76
CA HIS A 82 -33.02 -37.41 -63.08
C HIS A 82 -32.94 -36.26 -64.12
N PRO A 83 -33.60 -35.11 -63.89
CA PRO A 83 -33.71 -34.03 -64.89
C PRO A 83 -32.39 -33.60 -65.55
N ASP A 84 -31.31 -33.51 -64.77
CA ASP A 84 -29.96 -33.17 -65.24
C ASP A 84 -29.38 -34.16 -66.26
N ASP A 85 -29.80 -35.43 -66.22
CA ASP A 85 -29.25 -36.51 -67.02
C ASP A 85 -30.10 -36.79 -68.28
N ARG A 86 -31.32 -36.24 -68.38
CA ARG A 86 -32.20 -36.38 -69.56
C ARG A 86 -31.59 -35.90 -70.88
N PRO A 87 -30.78 -34.81 -70.94
CA PRO A 87 -30.12 -34.41 -72.18
C PRO A 87 -29.17 -35.48 -72.75
N LEU A 88 -28.67 -36.41 -71.92
CA LEU A 88 -27.80 -37.50 -72.37
C LEU A 88 -28.57 -38.54 -73.19
N LEU A 89 -29.90 -38.65 -73.03
CA LEU A 89 -30.74 -39.54 -73.85
C LEU A 89 -30.87 -39.05 -75.29
N LEU A 90 -30.89 -37.74 -75.51
CA LEU A 90 -30.94 -37.16 -76.87
C LEU A 90 -29.69 -37.50 -77.69
N ALA A 91 -28.55 -37.75 -77.02
CA ALA A 91 -27.31 -38.15 -77.66
C ALA A 91 -27.33 -39.61 -78.17
N LEU A 92 -28.19 -40.48 -77.63
CA LEU A 92 -28.34 -41.87 -78.07
C LEU A 92 -28.82 -41.98 -79.53
N TRP A 93 -29.67 -41.04 -79.98
CA TRP A 93 -30.24 -41.01 -81.33
C TRP A 93 -29.23 -40.63 -82.43
N ASN A 94 -28.07 -40.08 -82.06
CA ASN A 94 -27.04 -39.65 -83.00
C ASN A 94 -25.94 -40.70 -83.25
N VAL A 95 -25.99 -41.86 -82.59
CA VAL A 95 -24.93 -42.89 -82.68
C VAL A 95 -25.37 -44.00 -83.62
N ASN A 96 -24.78 -44.05 -84.82
CA ASN A 96 -24.99 -45.13 -85.78
C ASN A 96 -24.18 -46.38 -85.34
N SER A 97 -24.90 -47.44 -84.95
CA SER A 97 -24.48 -48.85 -85.04
C SER A 97 -23.35 -49.34 -84.10
N GLY A 98 -23.40 -49.07 -82.78
CA GLY A 98 -22.54 -49.72 -81.77
C GLY A 98 -23.10 -49.68 -80.34
N PRO A 99 -22.65 -50.56 -79.42
CA PRO A 99 -23.09 -50.54 -78.02
C PRO A 99 -22.65 -49.25 -77.30
N CYS A 100 -23.59 -48.48 -76.77
CA CYS A 100 -23.33 -47.26 -76.02
C CYS A 100 -23.43 -47.51 -74.51
N TRP A 101 -22.42 -47.09 -73.74
CA TRP A 101 -22.39 -47.19 -72.28
C TRP A 101 -22.63 -45.81 -71.66
N MET A 102 -23.51 -45.73 -70.67
CA MET A 102 -23.80 -44.49 -69.95
C MET A 102 -24.14 -44.75 -68.48
N ARG A 103 -23.85 -43.78 -67.62
CA ARG A 103 -24.21 -43.81 -66.20
C ARG A 103 -25.24 -42.73 -65.96
N LEU A 104 -26.44 -43.14 -65.56
CA LEU A 104 -27.59 -42.26 -65.39
C LEU A 104 -28.13 -42.38 -63.97
N ARG A 105 -28.55 -41.26 -63.42
CA ARG A 105 -29.31 -41.22 -62.17
C ARG A 105 -30.77 -41.52 -62.47
N TYR A 106 -31.28 -42.62 -61.92
CA TYR A 106 -32.69 -42.95 -61.89
C TYR A 106 -33.28 -42.57 -60.53
N ILE A 107 -34.52 -42.10 -60.53
CA ILE A 107 -35.30 -41.82 -59.34
C ILE A 107 -36.07 -43.12 -59.02
N HIS A 108 -35.72 -43.75 -57.91
CA HIS A 108 -36.43 -44.92 -57.40
C HIS A 108 -37.85 -44.55 -56.96
N ARG A 109 -38.78 -45.51 -56.89
CA ARG A 109 -40.20 -45.29 -56.53
C ARG A 109 -40.45 -44.53 -55.22
N ASP A 110 -39.54 -44.65 -54.26
CA ASP A 110 -39.60 -43.96 -52.96
C ASP A 110 -38.88 -42.58 -52.96
N GLY A 111 -38.33 -42.15 -54.09
CA GLY A 111 -37.73 -40.85 -54.32
C GLY A 111 -36.21 -40.75 -54.14
N HIS A 112 -35.50 -41.81 -53.74
CA HIS A 112 -34.03 -41.77 -53.68
C HIS A 112 -33.38 -41.97 -55.06
N ILE A 113 -32.14 -41.50 -55.21
CA ILE A 113 -31.38 -41.63 -56.47
C ILE A 113 -30.65 -42.97 -56.49
N VAL A 114 -30.83 -43.71 -57.59
CA VAL A 114 -30.10 -44.93 -57.93
C VAL A 114 -29.22 -44.64 -59.14
N TRP A 115 -27.92 -44.91 -59.03
CA TRP A 115 -27.01 -44.81 -60.17
C TRP A 115 -27.06 -46.09 -60.98
N ILE A 116 -27.46 -45.99 -62.24
CA ILE A 116 -27.53 -47.14 -63.15
C ILE A 116 -26.52 -46.96 -64.28
N GLU A 117 -25.60 -47.91 -64.40
CA GLU A 117 -24.77 -48.07 -65.58
C GLU A 117 -25.54 -48.87 -66.63
N GLN A 118 -25.88 -48.24 -67.74
CA GLN A 118 -26.70 -48.82 -68.81
C GLN A 118 -25.91 -48.98 -70.10
N GLN A 119 -26.19 -50.08 -70.79
CA GLN A 119 -25.69 -50.37 -72.12
C GLN A 119 -26.86 -50.57 -73.08
N HIS A 120 -26.80 -49.95 -74.25
CA HIS A 120 -27.87 -50.01 -75.25
C HIS A 120 -27.36 -50.40 -76.63
N ARG A 121 -28.21 -51.05 -77.43
CA ARG A 121 -28.02 -51.35 -78.85
C ARG A 121 -29.34 -51.17 -79.61
N ILE A 122 -29.27 -50.48 -80.74
CA ILE A 122 -30.39 -50.30 -81.65
C ILE A 122 -30.36 -51.41 -82.72
N ILE A 123 -31.51 -52.02 -82.99
CA ILE A 123 -31.73 -53.05 -84.00
C ILE A 123 -32.80 -52.53 -84.96
N ALA A 124 -32.52 -52.53 -86.26
CA ALA A 124 -33.48 -52.18 -87.30
C ALA A 124 -33.88 -53.43 -88.10
N SER A 125 -35.13 -53.52 -88.57
CA SER A 125 -35.56 -54.57 -89.50
C SER A 125 -34.93 -54.39 -90.90
N ASP A 126 -34.86 -55.46 -91.70
CA ASP A 126 -34.21 -55.48 -93.02
C ASP A 126 -34.84 -54.50 -94.04
N ASP A 127 -36.10 -54.10 -93.81
CA ASP A 127 -36.91 -53.13 -94.54
C ASP A 127 -36.90 -51.72 -93.92
N GLY A 128 -36.27 -51.55 -92.74
CA GLY A 128 -36.05 -50.25 -92.08
C GLY A 128 -37.28 -49.64 -91.42
N GLU A 129 -38.43 -50.33 -91.39
CA GLU A 129 -39.67 -49.82 -90.80
C GLU A 129 -39.77 -50.03 -89.29
N GLU A 130 -39.11 -51.07 -88.73
CA GLU A 130 -39.13 -51.38 -87.30
C GLU A 130 -37.76 -51.09 -86.64
N LEU A 131 -37.75 -50.21 -85.65
CA LEU A 131 -36.58 -49.88 -84.82
C LEU A 131 -36.82 -50.35 -83.38
N VAL A 132 -35.92 -51.17 -82.84
CA VAL A 132 -35.98 -51.71 -81.48
C VAL A 132 -34.69 -51.41 -80.73
N LEU A 133 -34.81 -50.88 -79.52
CA LEU A 133 -33.73 -50.61 -78.58
C LEU A 133 -33.65 -51.75 -77.55
N GLU A 134 -32.57 -52.51 -77.55
CA GLU A 134 -32.26 -53.49 -76.50
C GLU A 134 -31.20 -52.92 -75.57
N GLY A 135 -31.33 -53.17 -74.27
CA GLY A 135 -30.33 -52.73 -73.31
C GLY A 135 -30.32 -53.52 -72.01
N SER A 136 -29.26 -53.28 -71.24
CA SER A 136 -29.13 -53.77 -69.87
C SER A 136 -28.69 -52.65 -68.94
N GLY A 137 -29.12 -52.68 -67.67
CA GLY A 137 -28.77 -51.68 -66.67
C GLY A 137 -28.37 -52.31 -65.33
N ARG A 138 -27.24 -51.87 -64.75
CA ARG A 138 -26.71 -52.35 -63.47
C ARG A 138 -26.66 -51.23 -62.43
N ASP A 139 -27.09 -51.51 -61.20
CA ASP A 139 -26.95 -50.59 -60.08
C ASP A 139 -25.48 -50.47 -59.62
N ILE A 140 -24.97 -49.23 -59.57
CA ILE A 140 -23.62 -48.87 -59.11
C ILE A 140 -23.62 -47.91 -57.91
N SER A 141 -24.76 -47.74 -57.23
CA SER A 141 -24.96 -46.72 -56.18
C SER A 141 -23.99 -46.82 -55.00
N ALA A 142 -23.65 -48.05 -54.56
CA ALA A 142 -22.70 -48.28 -53.47
C ALA A 142 -21.28 -47.78 -53.79
N TYR A 143 -20.86 -47.92 -55.06
CA TYR A 143 -19.56 -47.48 -55.53
C TYR A 143 -19.49 -45.95 -55.61
N ALA A 144 -20.50 -45.32 -56.18
CA ALA A 144 -20.58 -43.86 -56.31
C ALA A 144 -20.57 -43.14 -54.94
N ASN A 145 -21.29 -43.68 -53.95
CA ASN A 145 -21.34 -43.10 -52.61
C ASN A 145 -19.99 -43.19 -51.86
N ALA A 146 -19.24 -44.28 -52.03
CA ALA A 146 -17.91 -44.43 -51.43
C ALA A 146 -16.91 -43.43 -52.03
N GLU A 147 -16.99 -43.19 -53.34
CA GLU A 147 -16.14 -42.22 -54.04
C GLU A 147 -16.39 -40.78 -53.57
N VAL A 148 -17.66 -40.40 -53.40
CA VAL A 148 -18.05 -39.08 -52.86
C VAL A 148 -17.56 -38.88 -51.43
N GLN A 149 -17.69 -39.91 -50.57
CA GLN A 149 -17.22 -39.83 -49.18
C GLN A 149 -15.69 -39.70 -49.07
N LEU A 150 -14.94 -40.48 -49.86
CA LEU A 150 -13.47 -40.35 -49.91
C LEU A 150 -13.05 -38.95 -50.38
N LYS A 151 -13.75 -38.40 -51.38
CA LYS A 151 -13.48 -37.06 -51.88
C LYS A 151 -13.77 -35.99 -50.81
N LEU A 152 -14.86 -36.12 -50.07
CA LEU A 152 -15.20 -35.22 -48.96
C LEU A 152 -14.14 -35.24 -47.85
N LEU A 153 -13.71 -36.44 -47.41
CA LEU A 153 -12.68 -36.58 -46.38
C LEU A 153 -11.32 -36.03 -46.84
N SER A 154 -10.93 -36.27 -48.10
CA SER A 154 -9.71 -35.72 -48.68
C SER A 154 -9.75 -34.19 -48.72
N THR A 155 -10.84 -33.61 -49.21
CA THR A 155 -11.00 -32.13 -49.27
C THR A 155 -11.03 -31.50 -47.88
N ALA A 156 -11.64 -32.15 -46.88
CA ALA A 156 -11.67 -31.65 -45.51
C ALA A 156 -10.26 -31.57 -44.88
N LEU A 157 -9.39 -32.54 -45.17
CA LEU A 157 -8.00 -32.54 -44.70
C LEU A 157 -7.13 -31.51 -45.46
N GLU A 158 -7.36 -31.34 -46.76
CA GLU A 158 -6.64 -30.36 -47.60
C GLU A 158 -7.00 -28.90 -47.29
N THR A 159 -8.24 -28.64 -46.87
CA THR A 159 -8.72 -27.28 -46.55
C THR A 159 -8.59 -26.91 -45.06
N SER A 160 -8.10 -27.83 -44.22
CA SER A 160 -7.90 -27.56 -42.79
C SER A 160 -6.89 -26.43 -42.56
N SER A 161 -7.23 -25.50 -41.66
CA SER A 161 -6.33 -24.40 -41.26
C SER A 161 -5.14 -24.86 -40.41
N ASN A 162 -5.28 -26.00 -39.74
CA ASN A 162 -4.20 -26.59 -38.95
C ASN A 162 -3.31 -27.46 -39.84
N ALA A 163 -2.02 -27.47 -39.55
CA ALA A 163 -1.07 -28.32 -40.25
C ALA A 163 -1.28 -29.78 -39.82
N VAL A 164 -1.58 -30.65 -40.78
CA VAL A 164 -1.81 -32.08 -40.57
C VAL A 164 -0.71 -32.86 -41.26
N MET A 165 -0.16 -33.85 -40.55
CA MET A 165 0.91 -34.72 -41.04
C MET A 165 0.64 -36.15 -40.59
N ILE A 166 0.78 -37.11 -41.51
CA ILE A 166 0.69 -38.53 -41.22
C ILE A 166 2.08 -39.13 -41.34
N THR A 167 2.52 -39.89 -40.33
CA THR A 167 3.81 -40.57 -40.34
C THR A 167 3.63 -42.07 -40.13
N SER A 168 4.63 -42.87 -40.52
CA SER A 168 4.77 -44.25 -40.01
C SER A 168 5.25 -44.25 -38.56
N VAL A 169 5.25 -45.42 -37.92
CA VAL A 169 5.66 -45.63 -36.52
C VAL A 169 7.11 -45.25 -36.20
N ASP A 170 7.98 -45.23 -37.21
CA ASP A 170 9.38 -44.77 -37.12
C ASP A 170 9.54 -43.24 -37.28
N GLY A 171 8.43 -42.54 -37.54
CA GLY A 171 8.39 -41.09 -37.73
C GLY A 171 8.71 -40.63 -39.15
N ALA A 172 8.75 -41.51 -40.16
CA ALA A 172 8.85 -41.09 -41.55
C ALA A 172 7.51 -40.54 -42.05
N ILE A 173 7.52 -39.36 -42.66
CA ILE A 173 6.32 -38.67 -43.12
C ILE A 173 5.78 -39.37 -44.37
N ARG A 174 4.48 -39.69 -44.36
CA ARG A 174 3.77 -40.34 -45.47
C ARG A 174 2.87 -39.38 -46.22
N TRP A 175 2.32 -38.39 -45.52
CA TRP A 175 1.41 -37.42 -46.11
C TRP A 175 1.38 -36.13 -45.29
N ILE A 176 1.19 -35.00 -45.94
CA ILE A 176 1.01 -33.67 -45.33
C ILE A 176 -0.10 -32.90 -46.06
N ASN A 177 -0.76 -31.99 -45.35
CA ASN A 177 -1.71 -31.06 -45.96
C ASN A 177 -1.06 -29.72 -46.36
N PRO A 178 -1.73 -28.88 -47.16
CA PRO A 178 -1.21 -27.57 -47.55
C PRO A 178 -0.84 -26.64 -46.37
N ALA A 179 -1.59 -26.70 -45.26
CA ALA A 179 -1.29 -25.91 -44.07
C ALA A 179 0.05 -26.30 -43.42
N PHE A 180 0.49 -27.56 -43.51
CA PHE A 180 1.83 -27.98 -43.08
C PHE A 180 2.93 -27.26 -43.86
N THR A 181 2.76 -27.15 -45.18
CA THR A 181 3.72 -26.43 -46.04
C THR A 181 3.76 -24.95 -45.69
N GLN A 182 2.60 -24.31 -45.45
CA GLN A 182 2.54 -22.92 -45.02
C GLN A 182 3.18 -22.69 -43.65
N LEU A 183 2.96 -23.61 -42.70
CA LEU A 183 3.53 -23.54 -41.36
C LEU A 183 5.05 -23.77 -41.37
N THR A 184 5.53 -24.79 -42.07
CA THR A 184 6.92 -25.25 -41.89
C THR A 184 7.88 -24.76 -42.98
N GLY A 185 7.34 -24.39 -44.15
CA GLY A 185 8.11 -24.04 -45.34
C GLY A 185 8.62 -25.25 -46.14
N TYR A 186 8.37 -26.49 -45.69
CA TYR A 186 8.76 -27.71 -46.42
C TYR A 186 7.63 -28.18 -47.34
N GLY A 187 7.95 -28.34 -48.63
CA GLY A 187 6.99 -28.84 -49.62
C GLY A 187 6.84 -30.36 -49.61
N ASN A 188 5.86 -30.87 -50.37
CA ASN A 188 5.58 -32.31 -50.47
C ASN A 188 6.81 -33.15 -50.86
N GLU A 189 7.57 -32.72 -51.86
CA GLU A 189 8.74 -33.47 -52.37
C GLU A 189 9.87 -33.61 -51.34
N GLU A 190 9.99 -32.65 -50.42
CA GLU A 190 11.04 -32.63 -49.40
C GLU A 190 10.58 -33.31 -48.09
N ALA A 191 9.29 -33.18 -47.77
CA ALA A 191 8.72 -33.68 -46.53
C ALA A 191 8.39 -35.17 -46.60
N ILE A 192 7.81 -35.66 -47.70
CA ILE A 192 7.40 -37.06 -47.82
C ILE A 192 8.64 -37.97 -47.85
N GLY A 193 8.65 -38.99 -46.98
CA GLY A 193 9.77 -39.90 -46.76
C GLY A 193 10.82 -39.40 -45.75
N ALA A 194 10.85 -38.10 -45.47
CA ALA A 194 11.74 -37.55 -44.45
C ALA A 194 11.25 -37.88 -43.03
N SER A 195 12.19 -37.90 -42.07
CA SER A 195 11.83 -38.05 -40.65
C SER A 195 11.22 -36.76 -40.12
N SER A 196 10.15 -36.86 -39.31
CA SER A 196 9.52 -35.74 -38.58
C SER A 196 10.50 -34.94 -37.71
N ARG A 197 11.68 -35.49 -37.44
CA ARG A 197 12.83 -34.80 -36.82
C ARG A 197 13.35 -33.61 -37.63
N LEU A 198 12.97 -33.44 -38.91
CA LEU A 198 13.36 -32.27 -39.71
C LEU A 198 12.95 -30.94 -39.06
N LEU A 199 11.85 -30.93 -38.30
CA LEU A 199 11.32 -29.74 -37.63
C LEU A 199 12.01 -29.42 -36.30
N ARG A 200 12.88 -30.31 -35.81
CA ARG A 200 13.45 -30.23 -34.46
C ARG A 200 14.34 -29.00 -34.31
N SER A 201 14.02 -28.15 -33.32
CA SER A 201 14.79 -26.93 -33.03
C SER A 201 16.03 -27.15 -32.15
N GLY A 202 16.08 -28.26 -31.41
CA GLY A 202 17.07 -28.48 -30.34
C GLY A 202 16.79 -27.72 -29.03
N ARG A 203 15.70 -26.94 -28.94
CA ARG A 203 15.36 -26.14 -27.75
C ARG A 203 14.38 -26.79 -26.76
N ASN A 204 13.80 -27.94 -27.12
CA ASN A 204 12.91 -28.69 -26.23
C ASN A 204 13.71 -29.70 -25.39
N GLU A 205 13.25 -29.95 -24.16
CA GLU A 205 13.89 -30.93 -23.26
C GLU A 205 13.85 -32.36 -23.86
N PRO A 206 14.92 -33.16 -23.71
CA PRO A 206 14.94 -34.53 -24.22
C PRO A 206 13.81 -35.42 -23.70
N ARG A 207 13.44 -35.27 -22.42
CA ARG A 207 12.37 -36.03 -21.75
C ARG A 207 11.00 -35.85 -22.42
N LEU A 208 10.73 -34.68 -22.98
CA LEU A 208 9.47 -34.39 -23.68
C LEU A 208 9.29 -35.30 -24.90
N TYR A 209 10.38 -35.55 -25.64
CA TYR A 209 10.33 -36.46 -26.79
C TYR A 209 10.22 -37.92 -26.37
N GLU A 210 10.88 -38.31 -25.27
CA GLU A 210 10.75 -39.68 -24.72
C GLU A 210 9.30 -39.97 -24.31
N ASP A 211 8.65 -39.03 -23.62
CA ASP A 211 7.25 -39.13 -23.22
C ASP A 211 6.30 -39.17 -24.42
N LEU A 212 6.53 -38.30 -25.42
CA LEU A 212 5.80 -38.29 -26.68
C LEU A 212 5.83 -39.67 -27.34
N TRP A 213 7.03 -40.21 -27.59
CA TRP A 213 7.17 -41.50 -28.28
C TRP A 213 6.61 -42.66 -27.46
N LYS A 214 6.83 -42.67 -26.13
CA LYS A 214 6.28 -43.69 -25.23
C LYS A 214 4.75 -43.67 -25.22
N THR A 215 4.14 -42.49 -25.29
CA THR A 215 2.67 -42.33 -25.25
C THR A 215 2.03 -42.82 -26.54
N VAL A 216 2.51 -42.36 -27.70
CA VAL A 216 1.92 -42.70 -29.00
C VAL A 216 2.14 -44.16 -29.38
N LEU A 217 3.30 -44.74 -29.04
CA LEU A 217 3.58 -46.17 -29.28
C LEU A 217 2.78 -47.09 -28.35
N ALA A 218 2.34 -46.60 -27.19
CA ALA A 218 1.40 -47.30 -26.32
C ALA A 218 -0.06 -47.23 -26.80
N GLY A 219 -0.31 -46.70 -28.01
CA GLY A 219 -1.66 -46.56 -28.57
C GLY A 219 -2.48 -45.42 -27.95
N ARG A 220 -1.86 -44.49 -27.22
CA ARG A 220 -2.53 -43.35 -26.58
C ARG A 220 -2.24 -42.05 -27.34
N THR A 221 -3.21 -41.14 -27.36
CA THR A 221 -3.01 -39.80 -27.91
C THR A 221 -2.06 -38.99 -27.03
N TRP A 222 -1.08 -38.32 -27.64
CA TRP A 222 -0.21 -37.36 -26.96
C TRP A 222 -0.59 -35.94 -27.36
N SER A 223 -0.57 -35.01 -26.42
CA SER A 223 -0.77 -33.59 -26.67
C SER A 223 0.25 -32.79 -25.88
N GLY A 224 0.84 -31.77 -26.50
CA GLY A 224 1.87 -30.96 -25.86
C GLY A 224 2.36 -29.81 -26.72
N GLN A 225 3.26 -29.02 -26.15
CA GLN A 225 3.83 -27.83 -26.80
C GLN A 225 5.31 -28.04 -27.09
N LEU A 226 5.74 -27.59 -28.28
CA LEU A 226 7.08 -27.79 -28.80
C LEU A 226 7.57 -26.49 -29.45
N ILE A 227 8.86 -26.19 -29.30
CA ILE A 227 9.54 -25.18 -30.11
C ILE A 227 10.13 -25.88 -31.33
N ASN A 228 9.69 -25.54 -32.53
CA ASN A 228 10.19 -26.13 -33.77
C ASN A 228 10.87 -25.06 -34.64
N ARG A 229 11.56 -25.51 -35.69
CA ARG A 229 12.31 -24.65 -36.62
C ARG A 229 11.74 -24.81 -38.02
N ARG A 230 11.45 -23.69 -38.69
CA ARG A 230 11.01 -23.65 -40.09
C ARG A 230 12.19 -23.83 -41.04
N LYS A 231 11.92 -24.02 -42.33
CA LYS A 231 12.94 -24.14 -43.37
C LYS A 231 13.87 -22.92 -43.47
N ASP A 232 13.35 -21.72 -43.25
CA ASP A 232 14.13 -20.46 -43.25
C ASP A 232 15.03 -20.28 -42.02
N GLY A 233 14.98 -21.21 -41.07
CA GLY A 233 15.74 -21.17 -39.82
C GLY A 233 15.04 -20.46 -38.66
N SER A 234 13.88 -19.84 -38.87
CA SER A 234 13.10 -19.19 -37.81
C SER A 234 12.50 -20.23 -36.85
N PHE A 235 12.39 -19.85 -35.57
CA PHE A 235 11.78 -20.68 -34.55
C PHE A 235 10.30 -20.30 -34.38
N TYR A 236 9.47 -21.30 -34.10
CA TYR A 236 8.05 -21.11 -33.79
C TYR A 236 7.62 -22.02 -32.65
N HIS A 237 6.66 -21.53 -31.86
CA HIS A 237 5.99 -22.30 -30.82
C HIS A 237 4.79 -23.01 -31.44
N GLU A 238 4.71 -24.31 -31.22
CA GLU A 238 3.70 -25.18 -31.77
C GLU A 238 2.95 -25.88 -30.65
N GLU A 239 1.62 -25.91 -30.75
CA GLU A 239 0.78 -26.82 -29.98
C GLU A 239 0.40 -27.99 -30.89
N GLN A 240 0.72 -29.21 -30.46
CA GLN A 240 0.62 -30.40 -31.29
C GLN A 240 -0.15 -31.51 -30.57
N THR A 241 -1.05 -32.17 -31.30
CA THR A 241 -1.68 -33.43 -30.87
C THR A 241 -1.30 -34.54 -31.84
N ILE A 242 -0.89 -35.70 -31.31
CA ILE A 242 -0.49 -36.87 -32.10
C ILE A 242 -1.38 -38.04 -31.69
N THR A 243 -2.16 -38.54 -32.64
CA THR A 243 -3.10 -39.64 -32.45
C THR A 243 -2.61 -40.87 -33.23
N PRO A 244 -2.39 -42.02 -32.58
CA PRO A 244 -2.04 -43.26 -33.28
C PRO A 244 -3.26 -43.84 -34.01
N VAL A 245 -3.03 -44.37 -35.21
CA VAL A 245 -4.02 -45.08 -36.03
C VAL A 245 -3.83 -46.58 -35.82
N LEU A 246 -4.87 -47.24 -35.33
CA LEU A 246 -4.88 -48.68 -35.06
C LEU A 246 -5.57 -49.43 -36.20
N ILE A 247 -4.89 -50.42 -36.75
CA ILE A 247 -5.46 -51.41 -37.68
C ILE A 247 -5.22 -52.77 -37.03
N ASP A 248 -6.29 -53.55 -36.82
CA ASP A 248 -6.25 -54.86 -36.14
C ASP A 248 -5.54 -54.83 -34.76
N GLY A 249 -5.69 -53.72 -34.02
CA GLY A 249 -5.09 -53.53 -32.70
C GLY A 249 -3.61 -53.14 -32.70
N VAL A 250 -2.98 -52.99 -33.88
CA VAL A 250 -1.58 -52.59 -34.03
C VAL A 250 -1.51 -51.13 -34.50
N VAL A 251 -0.64 -50.33 -33.88
CA VAL A 251 -0.37 -48.96 -34.34
C VAL A 251 0.39 -49.01 -35.66
N THR A 252 -0.19 -48.47 -36.73
CA THR A 252 0.42 -48.48 -38.07
C THR A 252 0.92 -47.09 -38.50
N HIS A 253 0.16 -46.05 -38.18
CA HIS A 253 0.44 -44.67 -38.54
C HIS A 253 0.19 -43.73 -37.36
N LEU A 254 0.78 -42.55 -37.41
CA LEU A 254 0.54 -41.48 -36.44
C LEU A 254 0.02 -40.26 -37.19
N VAL A 255 -1.11 -39.71 -36.75
CA VAL A 255 -1.67 -38.46 -37.28
C VAL A 255 -1.34 -37.33 -36.32
N ALA A 256 -0.55 -36.38 -36.79
CA ALA A 256 -0.18 -35.17 -36.07
C ALA A 256 -0.99 -33.98 -36.58
N VAL A 257 -1.66 -33.26 -35.67
CA VAL A 257 -2.28 -31.96 -35.92
C VAL A 257 -1.49 -30.89 -35.17
N LYS A 258 -1.13 -29.83 -35.88
CA LYS A 258 -0.14 -28.83 -35.49
C LYS A 258 -0.73 -27.44 -35.63
N GLN A 259 -0.61 -26.62 -34.58
CA GLN A 259 -1.07 -25.23 -34.57
C GLN A 259 0.06 -24.29 -34.16
N ASP A 260 0.28 -23.23 -34.93
CA ASP A 260 1.22 -22.16 -34.55
C ASP A 260 0.64 -21.30 -33.44
N VAL A 261 1.32 -21.24 -32.31
CA VAL A 261 0.93 -20.44 -31.14
C VAL A 261 1.99 -19.38 -30.79
N SER A 262 2.94 -19.11 -31.69
CA SER A 262 4.05 -18.17 -31.46
C SER A 262 3.57 -16.76 -31.09
N LEU A 263 2.57 -16.25 -31.81
CA LEU A 263 2.01 -14.92 -31.55
C LEU A 263 1.28 -14.84 -30.20
N ARG A 264 0.59 -15.93 -29.82
CA ARG A 264 -0.06 -16.05 -28.50
C ARG A 264 0.99 -16.01 -27.38
N PHE A 265 2.08 -16.77 -27.52
CA PHE A 265 3.17 -16.82 -26.55
C PHE A 265 3.90 -15.47 -26.41
N ALA A 266 4.13 -14.76 -27.51
CA ALA A 266 4.76 -13.44 -27.47
C ALA A 266 3.91 -12.43 -26.68
N ARG A 267 2.60 -12.38 -26.93
CA ARG A 267 1.66 -11.50 -26.21
C ARG A 267 1.54 -11.84 -24.72
N GLU A 268 1.52 -13.13 -24.37
CA GLU A 268 1.46 -13.55 -22.97
C GLU A 268 2.70 -13.09 -22.19
N ARG A 269 3.88 -13.24 -22.80
CA ARG A 269 5.17 -12.84 -22.20
C ARG A 269 5.32 -11.32 -22.06
N GLU A 270 4.80 -10.57 -23.01
CA GLU A 270 4.71 -9.10 -22.93
C GLU A 270 3.81 -8.67 -21.76
N ARG A 271 2.61 -9.27 -21.67
CA ARG A 271 1.65 -9.01 -20.58
C ARG A 271 2.25 -9.35 -19.20
N GLU A 272 2.94 -10.48 -19.10
CA GLU A 272 3.60 -10.91 -17.86
C GLU A 272 4.71 -9.93 -17.44
N SER A 273 5.53 -9.47 -18.39
CA SER A 273 6.59 -8.47 -18.13
C SER A 273 6.00 -7.12 -17.67
N LEU A 274 4.90 -6.67 -18.28
CA LEU A 274 4.17 -5.46 -17.84
C LEU A 274 3.60 -5.62 -16.43
N LEU A 275 3.07 -6.79 -16.08
CA LEU A 275 2.57 -7.07 -14.73
C LEU A 275 3.68 -7.08 -13.68
N VAL A 276 4.84 -7.67 -13.99
CA VAL A 276 6.03 -7.66 -13.12
C VAL A 276 6.51 -6.23 -12.90
N MET A 277 6.62 -5.44 -13.97
CA MET A 277 7.00 -4.03 -13.88
C MET A 277 6.00 -3.24 -13.04
N ALA A 278 4.70 -3.32 -13.33
CA ALA A 278 3.67 -2.61 -12.57
C ALA A 278 3.65 -3.01 -11.09
N SER A 279 3.91 -4.28 -10.78
CA SER A 279 4.04 -4.75 -9.40
C SER A 279 5.26 -4.15 -8.71
N ALA A 280 6.44 -4.20 -9.33
CA ALA A 280 7.66 -3.64 -8.78
C ALA A 280 7.55 -2.12 -8.57
N LEU A 281 6.95 -1.42 -9.53
CA LEU A 281 6.67 0.02 -9.43
C LEU A 281 5.72 0.34 -8.28
N ARG A 282 4.76 -0.53 -7.94
CA ARG A 282 3.84 -0.33 -6.80
C ARG A 282 4.50 -0.52 -5.44
N THR A 283 5.45 -1.43 -5.33
CA THR A 283 6.08 -1.80 -4.04
C THR A 283 7.25 -0.91 -3.66
N ALA A 284 7.88 -0.25 -4.63
CA ALA A 284 9.03 0.61 -4.36
C ALA A 284 8.66 1.79 -3.46
N ARG A 285 9.48 2.05 -2.43
CA ARG A 285 9.26 3.15 -1.47
C ARG A 285 10.02 4.40 -1.84
N THR A 286 11.14 4.25 -2.55
CA THR A 286 11.99 5.37 -2.96
C THR A 286 12.21 5.40 -4.47
N ARG A 287 12.47 6.59 -5.02
CA ARG A 287 12.84 6.72 -6.43
C ARG A 287 14.09 5.90 -6.78
N ALA A 288 15.05 5.83 -5.86
CA ALA A 288 16.31 5.09 -6.06
C ALA A 288 16.11 3.57 -6.24
N GLU A 289 15.11 2.98 -5.59
CA GLU A 289 14.74 1.57 -5.78
C GLU A 289 13.96 1.35 -7.09
N MET A 290 13.09 2.32 -7.41
CA MET A 290 12.12 2.23 -8.50
C MET A 290 12.76 2.42 -9.88
N LEU A 291 13.55 3.48 -10.06
CA LEU A 291 14.08 3.90 -11.36
C LEU A 291 14.95 2.83 -12.04
N PRO A 292 15.88 2.13 -11.35
CA PRO A 292 16.68 1.08 -11.99
C PRO A 292 15.83 -0.08 -12.49
N THR A 293 14.76 -0.43 -11.76
CA THR A 293 13.86 -1.53 -12.14
C THR A 293 12.99 -1.13 -13.33
N LEU A 294 12.46 0.10 -13.32
CA LEU A 294 11.73 0.67 -14.45
C LEU A 294 12.58 0.58 -15.73
N LEU A 295 13.78 1.18 -15.73
CA LEU A 295 14.60 1.26 -16.93
C LEU A 295 15.04 -0.12 -17.44
N ARG A 296 15.41 -1.05 -16.55
CA ARG A 296 15.76 -2.42 -16.96
C ARG A 296 14.58 -3.15 -17.61
N GLN A 297 13.38 -3.04 -17.07
CA GLN A 297 12.20 -3.69 -17.65
C GLN A 297 11.80 -3.05 -18.98
N THR A 298 11.88 -1.72 -19.09
CA THR A 298 11.70 -1.01 -20.37
C THR A 298 12.67 -1.51 -21.44
N MET A 299 13.95 -1.67 -21.07
CA MET A 299 14.96 -2.20 -22.00
C MET A 299 14.64 -3.64 -22.44
N MET A 300 14.20 -4.51 -21.52
CA MET A 300 13.83 -5.88 -21.87
C MET A 300 12.63 -5.95 -22.80
N LEU A 301 11.58 -5.16 -22.54
CA LEU A 301 10.34 -5.12 -23.34
C LEU A 301 10.60 -4.62 -24.76
N LEU A 302 11.34 -3.52 -24.90
CA LEU A 302 11.61 -2.90 -26.20
C LEU A 302 12.87 -3.44 -26.88
N ARG A 303 13.55 -4.43 -26.27
CA ARG A 303 14.86 -4.97 -26.72
C ARG A 303 15.89 -3.84 -26.95
N ALA A 304 15.84 -2.84 -26.08
CA ALA A 304 16.69 -1.66 -26.15
C ALA A 304 18.10 -1.95 -25.62
N VAL A 305 19.10 -1.24 -26.14
CA VAL A 305 20.51 -1.29 -25.70
C VAL A 305 20.86 -0.17 -24.72
N GLY A 306 19.97 0.82 -24.56
CA GLY A 306 20.06 1.84 -23.52
C GLY A 306 18.72 2.47 -23.21
N ALA A 307 18.59 2.97 -21.99
CA ALA A 307 17.45 3.77 -21.56
C ALA A 307 17.91 4.87 -20.60
N LEU A 308 17.23 6.01 -20.65
CA LEU A 308 17.62 7.21 -19.90
C LEU A 308 16.37 7.96 -19.45
N LEU A 309 16.35 8.39 -18.19
CA LEU A 309 15.23 9.15 -17.63
C LEU A 309 15.68 10.51 -17.13
N SER A 310 14.93 11.54 -17.52
CA SER A 310 15.08 12.89 -17.02
C SER A 310 13.80 13.37 -16.35
N LEU A 311 13.96 14.20 -15.32
CA LEU A 311 12.87 14.93 -14.66
C LEU A 311 13.05 16.42 -14.88
N ARG A 312 11.94 17.12 -14.95
CA ARG A 312 11.91 18.57 -15.09
C ARG A 312 12.13 19.22 -13.73
N GLU A 313 13.11 20.11 -13.64
CA GLU A 313 13.32 20.92 -12.45
C GLU A 313 12.24 22.02 -12.35
N GLU A 314 11.61 22.18 -11.18
CA GLU A 314 10.52 23.15 -11.00
C GLU A 314 10.95 24.60 -11.22
N THR A 315 12.17 24.97 -10.82
CA THR A 315 12.63 26.37 -10.84
C THR A 315 13.13 26.82 -12.21
N THR A 316 13.88 25.97 -12.92
CA THR A 316 14.50 26.32 -14.19
C THR A 316 13.78 25.72 -15.40
N SER A 317 12.86 24.77 -15.19
CA SER A 317 12.24 23.95 -16.22
C SER A 317 13.23 23.19 -17.11
N GLN A 318 14.48 23.04 -16.68
CA GLN A 318 15.51 22.27 -17.36
C GLN A 318 15.40 20.78 -17.01
N PRO A 319 15.79 19.87 -17.92
CA PRO A 319 15.88 18.45 -17.61
C PRO A 319 17.07 18.18 -16.69
N ILE A 320 16.82 17.40 -15.64
CA ILE A 320 17.83 16.76 -14.80
C ILE A 320 17.79 15.28 -15.11
N PHE A 321 18.90 14.72 -15.58
CA PHE A 321 18.99 13.29 -15.85
C PHE A 321 19.18 12.53 -14.53
N GLU A 322 18.17 11.76 -14.14
CA GLU A 322 18.16 11.03 -12.86
C GLU A 322 18.95 9.73 -12.97
N LEU A 323 18.76 8.98 -14.05
CA LEU A 323 19.41 7.69 -14.25
C LEU A 323 19.48 7.30 -15.73
N GLY A 324 20.65 6.87 -16.16
CA GLY A 324 20.88 6.17 -17.43
C GLY A 324 21.36 4.73 -17.22
N VAL A 325 20.97 3.83 -18.12
CA VAL A 325 21.37 2.42 -18.13
C VAL A 325 21.76 1.97 -19.54
N GLY A 326 22.52 0.89 -19.64
CA GLY A 326 23.05 0.41 -20.93
C GLY A 326 24.08 1.36 -21.50
N VAL A 327 23.91 1.78 -22.76
CA VAL A 327 24.86 2.72 -23.42
C VAL A 327 24.90 4.12 -22.80
N TRP A 328 23.93 4.48 -21.95
CA TRP A 328 23.82 5.80 -21.32
C TRP A 328 24.16 5.82 -19.81
N THR A 329 24.91 4.84 -19.29
CA THR A 329 25.26 4.79 -17.85
C THR A 329 26.02 6.02 -17.34
N GLN A 330 26.69 6.77 -18.21
CA GLN A 330 27.43 7.99 -17.85
C GLN A 330 26.53 9.23 -17.64
N PHE A 331 25.24 9.17 -17.97
CA PHE A 331 24.34 10.31 -17.90
C PHE A 331 23.65 10.41 -16.53
N THR A 332 24.15 11.33 -15.69
CA THR A 332 23.53 11.71 -14.40
C THR A 332 23.75 13.19 -14.10
N GLY A 333 22.72 13.91 -13.67
CA GLY A 333 22.79 15.32 -13.29
C GLY A 333 22.39 16.29 -14.41
N ARG A 334 22.90 17.53 -14.32
CA ARG A 334 22.59 18.60 -15.28
C ARG A 334 23.55 18.56 -16.45
N TYR A 335 23.01 18.62 -17.67
CA TYR A 335 23.76 18.76 -18.91
C TYR A 335 23.37 20.05 -19.61
N PRO A 336 24.30 20.74 -20.29
CA PRO A 336 23.99 21.95 -21.04
C PRO A 336 23.11 21.60 -22.25
N THR A 337 21.85 22.02 -22.20
CA THR A 337 20.84 21.78 -23.24
C THR A 337 20.76 22.98 -24.19
N GLY A 338 20.83 22.74 -25.51
CA GLY A 338 20.69 23.77 -26.55
C GLY A 338 19.24 23.96 -27.03
N ALA A 339 18.99 24.94 -27.91
CA ALA A 339 17.65 25.20 -28.47
C ALA A 339 17.10 24.06 -29.36
N HIS A 340 17.95 23.14 -29.80
CA HIS A 340 17.59 21.98 -30.62
C HIS A 340 17.50 20.68 -29.81
N ASP A 341 17.60 20.76 -28.48
CA ASP A 341 17.53 19.58 -27.62
C ASP A 341 16.13 18.95 -27.69
N ILE A 342 16.10 17.73 -28.20
CA ILE A 342 14.89 16.93 -28.36
C ILE A 342 14.20 16.70 -27.02
N THR A 343 14.96 16.53 -25.94
CA THR A 343 14.43 16.39 -24.58
C THR A 343 13.65 17.63 -24.16
N LEU A 344 14.19 18.83 -24.42
CA LEU A 344 13.48 20.09 -24.14
C LEU A 344 12.22 20.25 -24.98
N GLN A 345 12.28 19.87 -26.27
CA GLN A 345 11.10 19.92 -27.14
C GLN A 345 9.99 19.00 -26.63
N VAL A 346 10.32 17.75 -26.29
CA VAL A 346 9.40 16.77 -25.73
C VAL A 346 8.84 17.26 -24.39
N LEU A 347 9.65 17.89 -23.54
CA LEU A 347 9.16 18.48 -22.29
C LEU A 347 8.18 19.64 -22.52
N ALA A 348 8.44 20.48 -23.52
CA ALA A 348 7.66 21.68 -23.81
C ALA A 348 6.34 21.38 -24.54
N ASN A 349 6.35 20.50 -25.54
CA ASN A 349 5.16 20.19 -26.36
C ASN A 349 4.48 18.87 -25.97
N GLY A 350 5.17 18.00 -25.21
CA GLY A 350 4.72 16.67 -24.83
C GLY A 350 4.38 15.75 -26.01
N ARG A 351 4.99 15.96 -27.16
CA ARG A 351 4.87 15.05 -28.30
C ARG A 351 6.04 14.07 -28.29
N PRO A 352 5.81 12.76 -28.44
CA PRO A 352 6.88 11.79 -28.60
C PRO A 352 7.77 12.13 -29.79
N PHE A 353 9.06 11.86 -29.63
CA PHE A 353 10.04 11.85 -30.72
C PHE A 353 10.42 10.39 -31.03
N HIS A 354 10.56 10.07 -32.31
CA HIS A 354 11.16 8.83 -32.78
C HIS A 354 12.02 9.12 -34.01
N GLY A 355 13.16 8.44 -34.14
CA GLY A 355 14.09 8.68 -35.25
C GLY A 355 15.49 8.14 -34.96
N PRO A 356 16.52 8.64 -35.67
CA PRO A 356 17.90 8.33 -35.33
C PRO A 356 18.28 8.95 -33.97
N PRO A 357 19.17 8.30 -33.19
CA PRO A 357 19.65 8.84 -31.92
C PRO A 357 20.29 10.23 -32.12
N PRO A 358 19.90 11.26 -31.35
CA PRO A 358 20.48 12.58 -31.51
C PRO A 358 21.96 12.61 -31.09
N PRO A 359 22.80 13.43 -31.76
CA PRO A 359 24.23 13.54 -31.45
C PRO A 359 24.51 14.02 -30.02
N GLU A 360 23.59 14.82 -29.47
CA GLU A 360 23.67 15.43 -28.13
C GLU A 360 23.59 14.39 -27.00
N LEU A 361 22.99 13.22 -27.27
CA LEU A 361 22.98 12.05 -26.39
C LEU A 361 24.08 11.05 -26.77
N GLY A 362 25.18 11.55 -27.33
CA GLY A 362 26.33 10.76 -27.80
C GLY A 362 26.96 9.90 -26.71
N THR A 363 27.43 8.73 -27.11
CA THR A 363 28.17 7.78 -26.25
C THR A 363 29.53 7.48 -26.90
N ASN A 364 30.45 6.85 -26.16
CA ASN A 364 31.71 6.36 -26.73
C ASN A 364 31.52 5.19 -27.73
N THR A 365 30.28 4.74 -27.96
CA THR A 365 29.91 3.59 -28.81
C THR A 365 29.19 4.09 -30.06
N SER A 366 29.51 3.54 -31.24
CA SER A 366 28.78 3.88 -32.47
C SER A 366 27.33 3.40 -32.39
N LEU A 367 26.38 4.33 -32.53
CA LEU A 367 24.94 4.07 -32.59
C LEU A 367 24.41 4.15 -34.03
N GLU A 368 25.29 4.04 -35.03
CA GLU A 368 24.87 3.99 -36.44
C GLU A 368 23.89 2.82 -36.67
N GLY A 369 22.83 3.08 -37.44
CA GLY A 369 21.78 2.10 -37.73
C GLY A 369 20.78 1.84 -36.59
N HIS A 370 20.94 2.46 -35.41
CA HIS A 370 19.99 2.34 -34.31
C HIS A 370 18.81 3.31 -34.48
N SER A 371 17.71 3.01 -33.81
CA SER A 371 16.54 3.89 -33.68
C SER A 371 16.37 4.30 -32.22
N ALA A 372 16.06 5.56 -31.96
CA ALA A 372 15.79 6.09 -30.64
C ALA A 372 14.35 6.64 -30.57
N ALA A 373 13.78 6.57 -29.37
CA ALA A 373 12.54 7.23 -29.05
C ALA A 373 12.66 7.98 -27.72
N CYS A 374 11.96 9.11 -27.65
CA CYS A 374 11.80 9.91 -26.45
C CYS A 374 10.31 10.18 -26.25
N VAL A 375 9.78 9.80 -25.10
CA VAL A 375 8.38 10.00 -24.73
C VAL A 375 8.30 10.85 -23.46
N PRO A 376 7.30 11.74 -23.35
CA PRO A 376 7.12 12.54 -22.16
C PRO A 376 6.57 11.69 -21.01
N LEU A 377 7.05 11.95 -19.80
CA LEU A 377 6.48 11.40 -18.57
C LEU A 377 5.34 12.32 -18.11
N ARG A 378 4.10 11.96 -18.46
CA ARG A 378 2.93 12.80 -18.21
C ARG A 378 2.11 12.30 -17.04
N VAL A 379 1.67 13.24 -16.20
CA VAL A 379 0.56 12.99 -15.28
C VAL A 379 -0.45 14.12 -15.40
N HIS A 380 -1.67 13.76 -15.77
CA HIS A 380 -2.73 14.71 -16.14
C HIS A 380 -2.24 15.69 -17.23
N GLU A 381 -2.26 17.01 -16.96
CA GLU A 381 -1.81 18.05 -17.89
C GLU A 381 -0.32 18.42 -17.74
N ALA A 382 0.39 17.85 -16.77
CA ALA A 382 1.78 18.20 -16.47
C ALA A 382 2.77 17.17 -17.03
N THR A 383 3.82 17.64 -17.70
CA THR A 383 4.99 16.83 -18.09
C THR A 383 6.03 16.90 -16.99
N LEU A 384 6.21 15.79 -16.27
CA LEU A 384 7.17 15.64 -15.16
C LEU A 384 8.61 15.47 -15.65
N GLY A 385 8.80 14.98 -16.87
CA GLY A 385 10.09 14.49 -17.34
C GLY A 385 10.01 13.88 -18.73
N ALA A 386 11.08 13.22 -19.15
CA ALA A 386 11.13 12.47 -20.40
C ALA A 386 11.84 11.12 -20.19
N LEU A 387 11.40 10.12 -20.94
CA LEU A 387 11.98 8.79 -20.96
C LEU A 387 12.50 8.49 -22.36
N TRP A 388 13.76 8.09 -22.43
CA TRP A 388 14.50 7.78 -23.63
C TRP A 388 14.81 6.29 -23.71
N VAL A 389 14.77 5.74 -24.93
CA VAL A 389 15.28 4.40 -25.27
C VAL A 389 16.01 4.45 -26.59
N VAL A 390 16.98 3.54 -26.76
CA VAL A 390 17.65 3.30 -28.03
C VAL A 390 17.65 1.81 -28.33
N CYS A 391 17.18 1.44 -29.52
CA CYS A 391 17.00 0.07 -29.97
C CYS A 391 17.87 -0.21 -31.21
N PRO A 392 18.39 -1.44 -31.37
CA PRO A 392 19.19 -1.84 -32.52
C PRO A 392 18.35 -2.16 -33.77
N HIS A 393 17.04 -1.96 -33.70
CA HIS A 393 16.07 -2.21 -34.76
C HIS A 393 15.10 -1.04 -34.93
N PRO A 394 14.46 -0.88 -36.09
CA PRO A 394 13.46 0.16 -36.32
C PRO A 394 12.30 0.03 -35.33
N LEU A 395 11.90 1.16 -34.72
CA LEU A 395 10.72 1.24 -33.86
C LEU A 395 9.47 1.44 -34.72
N HIS A 396 8.48 0.57 -34.55
CA HIS A 396 7.18 0.67 -35.24
C HIS A 396 6.15 1.37 -34.35
N ASP A 397 4.98 1.68 -34.90
CA ASP A 397 3.89 2.35 -34.16
C ASP A 397 3.43 1.55 -32.93
N ASP A 398 3.48 0.22 -33.01
CA ASP A 398 3.17 -0.67 -31.88
C ASP A 398 4.21 -0.53 -30.75
N ASP A 399 5.50 -0.45 -31.08
CA ASP A 399 6.58 -0.25 -30.10
C ASP A 399 6.45 1.13 -29.42
N LEU A 400 6.11 2.17 -30.18
CA LEU A 400 5.89 3.53 -29.67
C LEU A 400 4.66 3.61 -28.76
N SER A 401 3.58 2.91 -29.11
CA SER A 401 2.38 2.81 -28.29
C SER A 401 2.67 2.11 -26.96
N LEU A 402 3.40 0.99 -27.00
CA LEU A 402 3.87 0.29 -25.80
C LEU A 402 4.77 1.19 -24.95
N PHE A 403 5.73 1.89 -25.58
CA PHE A 403 6.68 2.74 -24.87
C PHE A 403 6.00 3.94 -24.20
N THR A 404 5.00 4.53 -24.84
CA THR A 404 4.19 5.62 -24.25
C THR A 404 3.39 5.10 -23.05
N GLY A 405 2.79 3.91 -23.14
CA GLY A 405 2.12 3.28 -22.00
C GLY A 405 3.06 2.98 -20.82
N ILE A 406 4.30 2.58 -21.09
CA ILE A 406 5.35 2.41 -20.07
C ILE A 406 5.67 3.76 -19.41
N ALA A 407 5.80 4.83 -20.21
CA ALA A 407 6.08 6.18 -19.72
C ALA A 407 4.96 6.75 -18.87
N ASP A 408 3.70 6.51 -19.22
CA ASP A 408 2.55 6.94 -18.41
C ASP A 408 2.52 6.21 -17.05
N MET A 409 2.79 4.89 -17.04
CA MET A 409 2.92 4.14 -15.79
C MET A 409 4.10 4.63 -14.94
N ALA A 410 5.24 4.91 -15.57
CA ALA A 410 6.41 5.46 -14.92
C ALA A 410 6.12 6.83 -14.29
N ALA A 411 5.49 7.73 -15.04
CA ALA A 411 5.16 9.08 -14.59
C ALA A 411 4.28 9.05 -13.34
N ASN A 412 3.21 8.24 -13.36
CA ASN A 412 2.33 8.04 -12.20
C ASN A 412 3.09 7.44 -10.99
N ALA A 413 3.95 6.45 -11.22
CA ALA A 413 4.75 5.84 -10.15
C ALA A 413 5.77 6.84 -9.56
N ILE A 414 6.43 7.64 -10.39
CA ILE A 414 7.37 8.69 -9.98
C ILE A 414 6.64 9.72 -9.13
N GLN A 415 5.51 10.26 -9.60
CA GLN A 415 4.76 11.25 -8.84
C GLN A 415 4.29 10.70 -7.50
N ARG A 416 3.71 9.50 -7.48
CA ARG A 416 3.26 8.86 -6.23
C ARG A 416 4.41 8.69 -5.24
N THR A 417 5.54 8.18 -5.69
CA THR A 417 6.73 7.96 -4.84
C THR A 417 7.29 9.28 -4.31
N THR A 418 7.30 10.33 -5.15
CA THR A 418 7.71 11.68 -4.75
C THR A 418 6.82 12.27 -3.68
N LEU A 419 5.49 12.21 -3.88
CA LEU A 419 4.51 12.71 -2.92
C LEU A 419 4.56 11.91 -1.61
N PHE A 420 4.79 10.61 -1.69
CA PHE A 420 4.98 9.75 -0.53
C PHE A 420 6.22 10.16 0.27
N GLU A 421 7.40 10.28 -0.37
CA GLU A 421 8.63 10.74 0.29
C GLU A 421 8.45 12.14 0.93
N GLN A 422 7.79 13.07 0.23
CA GLN A 422 7.49 14.41 0.76
C GLN A 422 6.55 14.36 1.98
N THR A 423 5.52 13.51 1.91
CA THR A 423 4.56 13.35 3.01
C THR A 423 5.21 12.69 4.23
N GLU A 424 6.05 11.68 4.03
CA GLU A 424 6.79 11.03 5.11
C GLU A 424 7.74 12.01 5.80
N ARG A 425 8.49 12.82 5.04
CA ARG A 425 9.33 13.90 5.59
C ARG A 425 8.50 14.92 6.37
N ARG A 426 7.34 15.34 5.86
CA ARG A 426 6.43 16.27 6.56
C ARG A 426 5.88 15.67 7.85
N LEU A 427 5.49 14.39 7.85
CA LEU A 427 5.02 13.68 9.04
C LEU A 427 6.10 13.55 10.11
N GLN A 428 7.33 13.17 9.72
CA GLN A 428 8.46 13.11 10.66
C GLN A 428 8.76 14.47 11.29
N ARG A 429 8.71 15.56 10.51
CA ARG A 429 8.84 16.93 11.03
C ARG A 429 7.74 17.27 12.03
N LEU A 430 6.48 16.92 11.75
CA LEU A 430 5.34 17.16 12.66
C LEU A 430 5.46 16.36 13.97
N ILE A 431 5.81 15.07 13.90
CA ILE A 431 6.01 14.22 15.09
C ILE A 431 7.14 14.78 15.96
N SER A 432 8.22 15.26 15.33
CA SER A 432 9.34 15.88 16.05
C SER A 432 8.91 17.16 16.76
N LEU A 433 8.14 18.02 16.08
CA LEU A 433 7.57 19.23 16.69
C LEU A 433 6.63 18.91 17.85
N GLN A 434 5.75 17.92 17.71
CA GLN A 434 4.87 17.48 18.79
C GLN A 434 5.64 16.95 19.99
N THR A 435 6.71 16.18 19.75
CA THR A 435 7.60 15.67 20.82
C THR A 435 8.26 16.82 21.58
N ILE A 436 8.72 17.85 20.84
CA ILE A 436 9.29 19.07 21.43
C ILE A 436 8.22 19.79 22.27
N ASP A 437 7.03 20.04 21.73
CA ASP A 437 5.92 20.69 22.44
C ASP A 437 5.52 19.93 23.72
N GLN A 438 5.48 18.59 23.67
CA GLN A 438 5.16 17.76 24.82
C GLN A 438 6.27 17.79 25.89
N ALA A 439 7.54 17.74 25.49
CA ALA A 439 8.66 17.89 26.42
C ALA A 439 8.67 19.28 27.09
N ILE A 440 8.31 20.32 26.35
CA ILE A 440 8.18 21.69 26.86
C ILE A 440 7.04 21.79 27.88
N THR A 441 5.86 21.26 27.54
CA THR A 441 4.66 21.41 28.38
C THR A 441 4.67 20.50 29.62
N SER A 442 5.36 19.36 29.56
CA SER A 442 5.42 18.40 30.68
C SER A 442 6.55 18.66 31.68
N SER A 443 7.55 19.48 31.32
CA SER A 443 8.70 19.77 32.17
C SER A 443 8.72 21.23 32.62
N LEU A 444 8.60 21.43 33.93
CA LEU A 444 8.83 22.73 34.58
C LEU A 444 10.33 23.09 34.66
N ASP A 445 11.23 22.14 34.37
CA ASP A 445 12.65 22.41 34.28
C ASP A 445 13.04 22.91 32.88
N LYS A 446 13.24 24.22 32.82
CA LYS A 446 13.73 24.95 31.65
C LYS A 446 14.96 24.32 31.00
N ARG A 447 15.92 23.80 31.77
CA ARG A 447 17.15 23.18 31.21
C ARG A 447 16.88 21.81 30.60
N LEU A 448 15.93 21.07 31.15
CA LEU A 448 15.55 19.77 30.59
C LEU A 448 14.81 19.94 29.26
N SER A 449 13.82 20.83 29.22
CA SER A 449 13.01 21.11 28.03
C SER A 449 13.87 21.63 26.86
N LEU A 450 14.79 22.55 27.14
CA LEU A 450 15.71 23.08 26.13
C LEU A 450 16.73 22.06 25.64
N ARG A 451 17.16 21.10 26.47
CA ARG A 451 18.03 20.01 26.02
C ARG A 451 17.33 19.10 25.00
N VAL A 452 16.07 18.75 25.25
CA VAL A 452 15.28 17.95 24.28
C VAL A 452 15.11 18.72 22.98
N LEU A 453 14.81 20.02 23.04
CA LEU A 453 14.68 20.86 21.86
C LEU A 453 15.97 20.91 21.05
N VAL A 454 17.10 21.14 21.71
CA VAL A 454 18.41 21.24 21.04
C VAL A 454 18.82 19.90 20.42
N ASP A 455 18.58 18.78 21.10
CA ASP A 455 18.88 17.44 20.57
C ASP A 455 18.04 17.13 19.32
N GLN A 456 16.75 17.49 19.33
CA GLN A 456 15.89 17.36 18.15
C GLN A 456 16.29 18.32 17.02
N ALA A 457 16.61 19.58 17.34
CA ALA A 457 17.09 20.55 16.37
C ALA A 457 18.36 20.05 15.68
N GLN A 458 19.33 19.51 16.43
CA GLN A 458 20.55 18.94 15.86
C GLN A 458 20.24 17.81 14.88
N ARG A 459 19.42 16.83 15.27
CA ARG A 459 19.10 15.65 14.46
C ARG A 459 18.29 16.01 13.20
N GLN A 460 17.25 16.82 13.35
CA GLN A 460 16.31 17.12 12.26
C GLN A 460 16.90 18.11 11.25
N LEU A 461 17.69 19.08 11.71
CA LEU A 461 18.40 19.99 10.80
C LEU A 461 19.64 19.34 10.17
N GLY A 462 20.09 18.19 10.69
CA GLY A 462 21.27 17.47 10.23
C GLY A 462 22.56 18.24 10.48
N VAL A 463 22.63 18.93 11.62
CA VAL A 463 23.73 19.84 11.94
C VAL A 463 24.71 19.28 12.95
N ASP A 464 25.96 19.74 12.88
CA ASP A 464 27.03 19.20 13.72
C ASP A 464 26.86 19.62 15.20
N ALA A 465 26.35 20.83 15.45
CA ALA A 465 26.03 21.29 16.80
C ALA A 465 24.87 22.30 16.82
N ALA A 466 24.17 22.35 17.95
CA ALA A 466 23.15 23.35 18.23
C ALA A 466 23.19 23.77 19.70
N THR A 467 22.88 25.03 19.99
CA THR A 467 22.89 25.62 21.35
C THR A 467 21.79 26.63 21.56
N VAL A 468 21.32 26.71 22.80
CA VAL A 468 20.45 27.79 23.26
C VAL A 468 21.19 28.62 24.30
N LEU A 469 21.35 29.90 23.99
CA LEU A 469 21.82 30.93 24.90
C LEU A 469 20.63 31.79 25.32
N LEU A 470 20.52 32.10 26.61
CA LEU A 470 19.40 32.86 27.13
C LEU A 470 19.80 34.24 27.58
N LEU A 471 18.92 35.20 27.34
CA LEU A 471 19.17 36.59 27.63
C LEU A 471 19.15 36.83 29.13
N ASN A 472 20.25 37.36 29.66
CA ASN A 472 20.35 37.87 31.01
C ASN A 472 20.36 39.41 30.95
N ASN A 473 19.20 40.00 31.22
CA ASN A 473 19.00 41.44 31.15
C ASN A 473 19.77 42.21 32.23
N ALA A 474 20.08 41.60 33.38
CA ALA A 474 20.81 42.27 34.45
C ALA A 474 22.28 42.49 34.04
N GLU A 475 22.90 41.46 33.48
CA GLU A 475 24.32 41.46 33.12
C GLU A 475 24.59 41.90 31.67
N HIS A 476 23.53 42.08 30.86
CA HIS A 476 23.62 42.37 29.43
C HIS A 476 24.41 41.29 28.66
N THR A 477 24.14 40.03 29.01
CA THR A 477 24.81 38.85 28.48
C THR A 477 23.84 37.78 27.98
N LEU A 478 24.38 36.80 27.27
CA LEU A 478 23.71 35.59 26.80
C LEU A 478 24.35 34.38 27.49
N ASP A 479 23.60 33.72 28.36
CA ASP A 479 24.07 32.62 29.18
C ASP A 479 23.79 31.27 28.52
N TYR A 480 24.82 30.45 28.39
CA TYR A 480 24.66 29.08 27.91
C TYR A 480 23.70 28.28 28.81
N THR A 481 22.64 27.73 28.22
CA THR A 481 21.63 26.98 28.97
C THR A 481 21.52 25.53 28.51
N ALA A 482 21.57 25.27 27.20
CA ALA A 482 21.51 23.93 26.63
C ALA A 482 22.33 23.85 25.34
N GLY A 483 22.89 22.68 25.04
CA GLY A 483 23.73 22.49 23.86
C GLY A 483 24.03 21.02 23.59
N GLN A 484 24.16 20.67 22.31
CA GLN A 484 24.54 19.34 21.84
C GLN A 484 25.55 19.47 20.69
N GLY A 485 26.51 18.56 20.59
CA GLY A 485 27.56 18.58 19.55
C GLY A 485 28.79 19.46 19.83
N LEU A 486 28.86 20.12 20.99
CA LEU A 486 29.97 21.00 21.42
C LEU A 486 30.87 20.43 22.52
N GLN A 487 30.68 19.15 22.88
CA GLN A 487 31.18 18.56 24.13
C GLN A 487 32.72 18.52 24.25
N ASP A 488 33.45 18.51 23.12
CA ASP A 488 34.93 18.50 23.10
C ASP A 488 35.57 19.87 22.83
N ALA A 489 34.76 20.88 22.46
CA ALA A 489 35.27 22.14 21.95
C ALA A 489 35.24 23.29 22.96
N TYR A 490 34.39 23.23 24.00
CA TYR A 490 34.10 24.44 24.79
C TYR A 490 33.60 24.21 26.24
N PRO A 491 33.95 25.10 27.21
CA PRO A 491 33.39 25.06 28.57
C PRO A 491 31.89 25.39 28.60
N ARG A 492 31.11 24.63 29.37
CA ARG A 492 29.64 24.79 29.53
C ARG A 492 29.21 26.04 30.34
N SER A 493 30.14 26.91 30.74
CA SER A 493 29.91 28.03 31.66
C SER A 493 30.10 29.41 31.01
N VAL A 494 29.92 29.52 29.70
CA VAL A 494 30.24 30.75 28.97
C VAL A 494 29.02 31.67 28.91
N SER A 495 29.20 32.87 29.48
CA SER A 495 28.32 34.02 29.31
C SER A 495 28.90 34.90 28.20
N VAL A 496 28.07 35.28 27.23
CA VAL A 496 28.49 36.00 26.03
C VAL A 496 27.94 37.41 26.07
N ARG A 497 28.79 38.43 25.96
CA ARG A 497 28.32 39.82 25.96
C ARG A 497 27.53 40.15 24.68
N LEU A 498 26.48 40.94 24.86
CA LEU A 498 25.59 41.34 23.78
C LEU A 498 26.21 42.30 22.77
N ASP A 499 27.22 43.09 23.16
CA ASP A 499 27.83 44.14 22.36
C ASP A 499 28.84 43.63 21.32
N VAL A 500 29.52 42.53 21.62
CA VAL A 500 30.65 42.03 20.82
C VAL A 500 30.38 40.75 20.03
N SER A 501 29.32 40.00 20.34
CA SER A 501 29.11 38.66 19.74
C SER A 501 28.13 38.63 18.58
N LEU A 502 28.30 37.66 17.67
CA LEU A 502 27.32 37.42 16.59
C LEU A 502 25.94 37.01 17.14
N ALA A 503 25.90 36.26 18.26
CA ALA A 503 24.66 35.99 18.97
C ALA A 503 24.03 37.27 19.53
N GLY A 504 24.85 38.16 20.11
CA GLY A 504 24.43 39.50 20.54
C GLY A 504 23.90 40.36 19.39
N MET A 505 24.52 40.29 18.20
CA MET A 505 23.99 40.94 17.00
C MET A 505 22.60 40.43 16.63
N ALA A 506 22.36 39.12 16.70
CA ALA A 506 21.03 38.54 16.44
C ALA A 506 19.97 39.09 17.41
N VAL A 507 20.32 39.29 18.68
CA VAL A 507 19.46 39.93 19.68
C VAL A 507 19.19 41.39 19.31
N ARG A 508 20.23 42.20 19.07
CA ARG A 508 20.07 43.64 18.82
C ARG A 508 19.30 43.93 17.53
N GLU A 509 19.60 43.19 16.47
CA GLU A 509 18.98 43.40 15.15
C GLU A 509 17.65 42.65 15.01
N ARG A 510 17.29 41.80 15.98
CA ARG A 510 16.05 41.01 16.01
C ARG A 510 15.83 40.17 14.75
N ARG A 511 16.92 39.74 14.12
CA ARG A 511 16.90 38.93 12.90
C ARG A 511 17.97 37.85 12.96
N ARG A 512 17.79 36.83 12.12
CA ARG A 512 18.78 35.78 11.93
C ARG A 512 20.10 36.39 11.45
N ILE A 513 21.21 35.93 12.03
CA ILE A 513 22.57 36.18 11.56
C ILE A 513 23.08 34.88 10.97
N TRP A 514 23.50 34.90 9.70
CA TRP A 514 24.01 33.73 9.00
C TRP A 514 25.38 34.04 8.41
N ILE A 515 26.37 33.26 8.83
CA ILE A 515 27.73 33.26 8.31
C ILE A 515 27.94 31.94 7.55
N LYS A 516 28.17 32.06 6.24
CA LYS A 516 28.44 30.90 5.37
C LYS A 516 29.72 30.16 5.75
N ASP A 517 30.74 30.94 6.10
CA ASP A 517 32.06 30.44 6.47
C ASP A 517 32.77 31.38 7.44
N LEU A 518 32.99 30.90 8.67
CA LEU A 518 33.63 31.61 9.77
C LEU A 518 35.09 31.90 9.47
N SER A 519 35.80 31.01 8.74
CA SER A 519 37.21 31.24 8.42
C SER A 519 37.44 32.42 7.47
N LEU A 520 36.39 32.91 6.81
CA LEU A 520 36.46 34.05 5.91
C LEU A 520 36.11 35.38 6.58
N GLN A 521 35.77 35.38 7.88
CA GLN A 521 35.44 36.60 8.61
C GLN A 521 36.70 37.24 9.18
N ALA A 522 36.92 38.52 8.84
CA ALA A 522 38.10 39.28 9.27
C ALA A 522 38.06 39.65 10.77
N GLU A 523 36.86 39.94 11.29
CA GLU A 523 36.63 40.31 12.68
C GLU A 523 35.69 39.29 13.34
N LEU A 524 36.28 38.39 14.13
CA LEU A 524 35.55 37.45 14.98
C LEU A 524 35.87 37.72 16.44
N ASP A 525 34.83 37.71 17.27
CA ASP A 525 35.02 37.69 18.72
C ASP A 525 35.80 36.42 19.15
N GLU A 526 36.21 36.38 20.42
CA GLU A 526 36.99 35.27 20.95
C GLU A 526 36.24 33.92 20.86
N ARG A 527 34.91 33.92 21.04
CA ARG A 527 34.06 32.73 20.97
C ARG A 527 34.07 32.13 19.57
N HIS A 528 33.80 32.93 18.55
CA HIS A 528 33.70 32.46 17.17
C HIS A 528 35.07 32.08 16.58
N ARG A 529 36.17 32.71 17.05
CA ARG A 529 37.53 32.24 16.72
C ARG A 529 37.79 30.83 17.23
N LEU A 530 37.38 30.52 18.45
CA LEU A 530 37.54 29.19 19.01
C LEU A 530 36.62 28.15 18.35
N LEU A 531 35.39 28.53 17.97
CA LEU A 531 34.50 27.68 17.17
C LEU A 531 35.11 27.35 15.80
N ALA A 532 35.71 28.34 15.13
CA ALA A 532 36.45 28.13 13.89
C ALA A 532 37.66 27.20 14.11
N GLY A 533 38.41 27.39 15.20
CA GLY A 533 39.52 26.51 15.59
C GLY A 533 39.11 25.07 15.89
N ALA A 534 37.89 24.85 16.38
CA ALA A 534 37.30 23.52 16.58
C ALA A 534 36.80 22.85 15.29
N GLY A 535 36.96 23.53 14.14
CA GLY A 535 36.61 23.04 12.81
C GLY A 535 35.20 23.37 12.35
N PHE A 536 34.47 24.25 13.05
CA PHE A 536 33.19 24.76 12.56
C PHE A 536 33.40 25.83 11.49
N ARG A 537 32.65 25.73 10.39
CA ARG A 537 32.70 26.66 9.25
C ARG A 537 31.43 27.47 9.12
N ALA A 538 30.24 26.89 9.09
CA ALA A 538 29.01 27.67 9.01
C ALA A 538 28.43 27.93 10.41
N TYR A 539 27.84 29.11 10.58
CA TYR A 539 27.20 29.55 11.82
C TYR A 539 25.89 30.28 11.52
N ILE A 540 24.82 29.91 12.21
CA ILE A 540 23.53 30.61 12.17
C ILE A 540 23.09 30.89 13.60
N ALA A 541 22.74 32.13 13.89
CA ALA A 541 22.10 32.55 15.13
C ALA A 541 20.70 33.08 14.84
N THR A 542 19.69 32.43 15.39
CA THR A 542 18.29 32.82 15.25
C THR A 542 17.77 33.32 16.60
N PRO A 543 17.23 34.56 16.67
CA PRO A 543 16.72 35.10 17.92
C PRO A 543 15.47 34.33 18.37
N LEU A 544 15.39 34.07 19.67
CA LEU A 544 14.22 33.47 20.32
C LEU A 544 13.29 34.59 20.74
N ILE A 545 12.15 34.76 20.06
CA ILE A 545 11.22 35.87 20.30
C ILE A 545 9.85 35.32 20.71
N ALA A 546 9.38 35.68 21.89
CA ALA A 546 8.04 35.37 22.40
C ALA A 546 7.33 36.68 22.77
N GLN A 547 6.10 36.87 22.29
CA GLN A 547 5.29 38.08 22.56
C GLN A 547 6.04 39.41 22.31
N GLY A 548 6.91 39.45 21.30
CA GLY A 548 7.72 40.63 21.00
C GLY A 548 8.90 40.88 21.94
N GLN A 549 9.15 39.99 22.91
CA GLN A 549 10.31 40.03 23.81
C GLN A 549 11.36 39.01 23.36
N ILE A 550 12.65 39.34 23.49
CA ILE A 550 13.74 38.43 23.14
C ILE A 550 14.09 37.61 24.38
N MET A 551 13.97 36.29 24.25
CA MET A 551 14.26 35.34 25.31
C MET A 551 15.73 34.86 25.27
N GLY A 552 16.36 34.94 24.10
CA GLY A 552 17.69 34.39 23.86
C GLY A 552 17.97 34.17 22.38
N VAL A 553 18.88 33.24 22.08
CA VAL A 553 19.33 32.88 20.74
C VAL A 553 19.46 31.35 20.63
N LEU A 554 18.96 30.79 19.53
CA LEU A 554 19.28 29.44 19.08
C LEU A 554 20.42 29.54 18.06
N GLU A 555 21.57 28.97 18.39
CA GLU A 555 22.71 28.88 17.48
C GLU A 555 22.79 27.47 16.87
N VAL A 556 23.17 27.42 15.60
CA VAL A 556 23.37 26.20 14.82
C VAL A 556 24.72 26.28 14.12
N LEU A 557 25.51 25.22 14.21
CA LEU A 557 26.87 25.18 13.68
C LEU A 557 27.11 23.94 12.81
N GLN A 558 27.91 24.13 11.75
CA GLN A 558 28.30 23.09 10.81
C GLN A 558 29.80 23.14 10.51
N ARG A 559 30.47 21.99 10.39
CA ARG A 559 31.89 21.85 10.02
C ARG A 559 32.15 22.03 8.52
N ARG A 560 31.10 22.08 7.71
CA ARG A 560 31.12 22.39 6.27
C ARG A 560 30.36 23.68 5.98
N ALA A 561 30.66 24.32 4.85
CA ALA A 561 29.86 25.44 4.38
C ALA A 561 28.41 25.00 4.18
N LEU A 562 27.47 25.81 4.68
CA LEU A 562 26.04 25.54 4.64
C LEU A 562 25.38 26.56 3.71
N ASN A 563 24.70 26.08 2.67
CA ASN A 563 23.77 26.86 1.85
C ASN A 563 22.36 26.31 2.11
N PRO A 564 21.67 26.77 3.16
CA PRO A 564 20.38 26.24 3.53
C PRO A 564 19.32 26.64 2.50
N GLU A 565 18.46 25.69 2.16
CA GLU A 565 17.27 25.94 1.34
C GLU A 565 16.23 26.77 2.14
N PRO A 566 15.31 27.51 1.49
CA PRO A 566 14.29 28.30 2.18
C PRO A 566 13.47 27.48 3.18
N GLU A 567 13.09 26.24 2.81
CA GLU A 567 12.31 25.36 3.69
C GLU A 567 13.08 24.95 4.96
N TRP A 568 14.41 24.82 4.86
CA TRP A 568 15.28 24.54 6.00
C TRP A 568 15.32 25.73 6.97
N LEU A 569 15.38 26.96 6.44
CA LEU A 569 15.36 28.20 7.24
C LEU A 569 14.01 28.40 7.94
N ASP A 570 12.89 28.15 7.25
CA ASP A 570 11.55 28.24 7.83
C ASP A 570 11.37 27.24 8.99
N TYR A 571 11.95 26.04 8.85
CA TYR A 571 11.93 25.05 9.91
C TYR A 571 12.79 25.47 11.12
N LEU A 572 13.97 26.05 10.91
CA LEU A 572 14.79 26.62 11.98
C LEU A 572 14.06 27.75 12.71
N ASP A 573 13.41 28.66 11.98
CA ASP A 573 12.63 29.76 12.57
C ASP A 573 11.43 29.22 13.37
N THR A 574 10.80 28.14 12.90
CA THR A 574 9.73 27.44 13.65
C THR A 574 10.26 26.88 14.96
N LEU A 575 11.42 26.21 14.96
CA LEU A 575 12.04 25.69 16.18
C LEU A 575 12.41 26.81 17.16
N ALA A 576 12.94 27.92 16.66
CA ALA A 576 13.23 29.10 17.47
C ALA A 576 11.96 29.71 18.10
N GLY A 577 10.88 29.84 17.33
CA GLY A 577 9.60 30.30 17.85
C GLY A 577 9.05 29.41 18.97
N ARG A 578 9.11 28.08 18.80
CA ARG A 578 8.68 27.11 19.82
C ARG A 578 9.55 27.17 21.07
N ALA A 579 10.86 27.27 20.92
CA ALA A 579 11.79 27.46 22.03
C ALA A 579 11.46 28.73 22.82
N ALA A 580 11.21 29.84 22.11
CA ALA A 580 10.91 31.11 22.75
C ALA A 580 9.64 31.05 23.61
N VAL A 581 8.55 30.48 23.08
CA VAL A 581 7.30 30.29 23.83
C VAL A 581 7.49 29.39 25.05
N ALA A 582 8.30 28.33 24.91
CA ALA A 582 8.64 27.44 26.01
C ALA A 582 9.36 28.17 27.16
N ILE A 583 10.35 28.99 26.81
CA ILE A 583 11.14 29.76 27.76
C ILE A 583 10.27 30.77 28.48
N ASP A 584 9.44 31.51 27.74
CA ASP A 584 8.52 32.50 28.29
C ASP A 584 7.54 31.86 29.29
N ASN A 585 6.94 30.72 28.94
CA ASN A 585 6.05 29.98 29.83
C ASN A 585 6.75 29.50 31.12
N ALA A 586 7.96 28.94 31.01
CA ALA A 586 8.73 28.50 32.16
C ALA A 586 9.12 29.67 33.08
N GLU A 587 9.47 30.83 32.49
CA GLU A 587 9.81 32.04 33.23
C GLU A 587 8.60 32.70 33.89
N LEU A 588 7.45 32.74 33.21
CA LEU A 588 6.18 33.19 33.77
C LEU A 588 5.78 32.36 34.99
N PHE A 589 5.87 31.02 34.87
CA PHE A 589 5.56 30.13 35.99
C PHE A 589 6.51 30.33 37.17
N GLY A 590 7.83 30.43 36.90
CA GLY A 590 8.82 30.69 37.95
C GLY A 590 8.66 32.07 38.61
N ARG A 591 8.19 33.09 37.88
CA ARG A 591 7.82 34.40 38.46
C ARG A 591 6.56 34.30 39.32
N LEU A 592 5.55 33.57 38.87
CA LEU A 592 4.31 33.34 39.62
C LEU A 592 4.58 32.63 40.95
N GLN A 593 5.38 31.56 40.94
CA GLN A 593 5.73 30.82 42.17
C GLN A 593 6.50 31.70 43.16
N ARG A 594 7.49 32.47 42.69
CA ARG A 594 8.24 33.40 43.55
C ARG A 594 7.32 34.46 44.15
N SER A 595 6.51 35.12 43.31
CA SER A 595 5.57 36.14 43.77
C SER A 595 4.55 35.59 44.77
N HIS A 596 4.07 34.36 44.57
CA HIS A 596 3.20 33.68 45.53
C HIS A 596 3.90 33.43 46.87
N SER A 597 5.15 32.93 46.82
CA SER A 597 5.95 32.71 48.03
C SER A 597 6.24 34.00 48.79
N ASP A 598 6.61 35.06 48.08
CA ASP A 598 6.89 36.38 48.66
C ASP A 598 5.63 36.97 49.32
N LEU A 599 4.48 36.79 48.70
CA LEU A 599 3.19 37.24 49.21
C LEU A 599 2.77 36.47 50.46
N VAL A 600 2.94 35.14 50.49
CA VAL A 600 2.70 34.34 51.71
C VAL A 600 3.63 34.77 52.85
N MET A 601 4.91 34.99 52.56
CA MET A 601 5.88 35.45 53.56
C MET A 601 5.56 36.86 54.09
N ALA A 602 5.19 37.78 53.21
CA ALA A 602 4.79 39.13 53.58
C ALA A 602 3.53 39.12 54.47
N TYR A 603 2.56 38.24 54.17
CA TYR A 603 1.38 38.07 55.01
C TYR A 603 1.73 37.57 56.41
N ASP A 604 2.48 36.47 56.53
CA ASP A 604 2.84 35.92 57.84
C ASP A 604 3.68 36.93 58.66
N THR A 605 4.58 37.66 58.02
CA THR A 605 5.36 38.75 58.66
C THR A 605 4.46 39.88 59.16
N THR A 606 3.40 40.21 58.43
CA THR A 606 2.44 41.24 58.83
C THR A 606 1.63 40.80 60.05
N LEU A 607 1.21 39.53 60.11
CA LEU A 607 0.50 38.97 61.27
C LEU A 607 1.39 38.97 62.53
N GLU A 608 2.67 38.62 62.39
CA GLU A 608 3.64 38.75 63.48
C GLU A 608 3.81 40.21 63.93
N GLY A 609 3.77 41.17 63.00
CA GLY A 609 3.75 42.59 63.31
C GLY A 609 2.54 43.02 64.14
N TRP A 610 1.34 42.53 63.82
CA TRP A 610 0.12 42.81 64.60
C TRP A 610 0.17 42.24 66.00
N SER A 611 0.64 40.99 66.16
CA SER A 611 0.85 40.38 67.47
C SER A 611 1.84 41.18 68.31
N ARG A 612 2.98 41.59 67.74
CA ARG A 612 3.96 42.43 68.47
C ARG A 612 3.41 43.80 68.84
N ALA A 613 2.59 44.41 67.98
CA ALA A 613 1.96 45.70 68.28
C ALA A 613 0.97 45.59 69.45
N LEU A 614 0.25 44.47 69.54
CA LEU A 614 -0.60 44.16 70.67
C LEU A 614 0.21 43.96 71.96
N ASP A 615 1.26 43.12 71.93
CA ASP A 615 2.13 42.86 73.08
C ASP A 615 2.70 44.17 73.66
N LEU A 616 3.11 45.12 72.79
CA LEU A 616 3.57 46.45 73.19
C LEU A 616 2.51 47.28 73.92
N ARG A 617 1.23 47.13 73.55
CA ARG A 617 0.13 47.86 74.17
C ARG A 617 -0.33 47.21 75.47
N ASP A 618 -0.53 45.89 75.46
CA ASP A 618 -1.13 45.13 76.58
C ASP A 618 -0.17 45.01 77.78
N LYS A 619 1.14 45.23 77.57
CA LYS A 619 2.20 45.06 78.59
C LYS A 619 2.21 43.65 79.21
N GLU A 620 1.68 42.66 78.50
CA GLU A 620 1.88 41.24 78.79
C GLU A 620 3.38 40.89 78.76
N THR A 621 3.77 39.79 79.38
CA THR A 621 5.19 39.40 79.47
C THR A 621 5.83 39.29 78.09
N GLU A 622 7.00 39.89 77.90
CA GLU A 622 7.70 39.91 76.61
C GLU A 622 7.83 38.49 76.04
N GLY A 623 7.35 38.29 74.81
CA GLY A 623 7.43 37.01 74.11
C GLY A 623 6.36 35.97 74.47
N HIS A 624 5.35 36.29 75.29
CA HIS A 624 4.22 35.41 75.61
C HIS A 624 3.55 34.85 74.34
N SER A 625 3.08 35.73 73.46
CA SER A 625 2.41 35.37 72.20
C SER A 625 3.21 34.38 71.34
N ARG A 626 4.55 34.47 71.36
CA ARG A 626 5.43 33.54 70.66
C ARG A 626 5.51 32.18 71.36
N ARG A 627 5.71 32.15 72.68
CA ARG A 627 5.82 30.91 73.46
C ARG A 627 4.54 30.08 73.37
N VAL A 628 3.37 30.71 73.55
CA VAL A 628 2.08 30.01 73.43
C VAL A 628 1.85 29.50 72.01
N THR A 629 2.23 30.26 70.99
CA THR A 629 2.10 29.82 69.60
C THR A 629 2.97 28.60 69.30
N GLU A 630 4.24 28.63 69.70
CA GLU A 630 5.19 27.52 69.46
C GLU A 630 4.75 26.24 70.19
N LEU A 631 4.29 26.35 71.44
CA LEU A 631 3.84 25.20 72.21
C LEU A 631 2.48 24.66 71.72
N THR A 632 1.56 25.53 71.29
CA THR A 632 0.28 25.14 70.67
C THR A 632 0.51 24.35 69.40
N VAL A 633 1.44 24.78 68.53
CA VAL A 633 1.80 24.05 67.31
C VAL A 633 2.39 22.68 67.62
N ARG A 634 3.25 22.57 68.64
CA ARG A 634 3.80 21.28 69.08
C ARG A 634 2.71 20.34 69.58
N LEU A 635 1.78 20.83 70.39
CA LEU A 635 0.66 20.04 70.90
C LEU A 635 -0.28 19.61 69.78
N ALA A 636 -0.64 20.52 68.89
CA ALA A 636 -1.50 20.22 67.74
C ALA A 636 -0.90 19.13 66.84
N ARG A 637 0.41 19.14 66.59
CA ARG A 637 1.10 18.07 65.85
C ARG A 637 1.05 16.74 66.59
N ALA A 638 1.29 16.73 67.90
CA ALA A 638 1.20 15.53 68.72
C ALA A 638 -0.23 14.94 68.73
N MET A 639 -1.24 15.79 68.59
CA MET A 639 -2.64 15.41 68.49
C MET A 639 -3.09 15.02 67.07
N GLY A 640 -2.18 15.03 66.09
CA GLY A 640 -2.44 14.50 64.74
C GLY A 640 -3.06 15.48 63.75
N LEU A 641 -3.02 16.79 64.00
CA LEU A 641 -3.44 17.79 62.99
C LEU A 641 -2.47 17.80 61.80
N SER A 642 -3.00 17.95 60.59
CA SER A 642 -2.21 18.01 59.36
C SER A 642 -1.39 19.30 59.25
N GLU A 643 -0.28 19.29 58.52
CA GLU A 643 0.54 20.50 58.33
C GLU A 643 -0.24 21.68 57.72
N ALA A 644 -1.28 21.40 56.92
CA ALA A 644 -2.18 22.44 56.40
C ALA A 644 -3.00 23.10 57.52
N GLU A 645 -3.52 22.32 58.47
CA GLU A 645 -4.24 22.83 59.64
C GLU A 645 -3.30 23.55 60.61
N ILE A 646 -2.08 23.05 60.79
CA ILE A 646 -1.06 23.66 61.67
C ILE A 646 -0.75 25.11 61.28
N VAL A 647 -0.74 25.45 60.00
CA VAL A 647 -0.55 26.85 59.54
C VAL A 647 -1.64 27.75 60.11
N HIS A 648 -2.88 27.29 60.16
CA HIS A 648 -4.01 28.06 60.68
C HIS A 648 -4.03 28.09 62.21
N VAL A 649 -3.68 26.99 62.88
CA VAL A 649 -3.47 26.94 64.34
C VAL A 649 -2.41 27.97 64.75
N ARG A 650 -1.27 28.02 64.05
CA ARG A 650 -0.21 29.00 64.32
C ARG A 650 -0.72 30.44 64.19
N ARG A 651 -1.44 30.75 63.11
CA ARG A 651 -2.01 32.10 62.89
C ARG A 651 -3.06 32.47 63.94
N GLY A 652 -3.92 31.52 64.31
CA GLY A 652 -4.95 31.72 65.33
C GLY A 652 -4.34 31.96 66.72
N ALA A 653 -3.34 31.15 67.10
CA ALA A 653 -2.61 31.31 68.35
C ALA A 653 -1.86 32.65 68.43
N LEU A 654 -1.23 33.08 67.32
CA LEU A 654 -0.51 34.35 67.25
C LEU A 654 -1.44 35.56 67.43
N LEU A 655 -2.69 35.44 67.00
CA LEU A 655 -3.69 36.51 67.00
C LEU A 655 -4.78 36.33 68.07
N HIS A 656 -4.62 35.38 69.00
CA HIS A 656 -5.69 34.99 69.92
C HIS A 656 -6.28 36.19 70.67
N ASP A 657 -5.42 37.10 71.11
CA ASP A 657 -5.76 38.28 71.90
C ASP A 657 -5.92 39.57 71.08
N ILE A 658 -5.88 39.51 69.74
CA ILE A 658 -5.92 40.73 68.89
C ILE A 658 -7.14 41.61 69.17
N GLY A 659 -8.24 41.02 69.62
CA GLY A 659 -9.45 41.74 69.99
C GLY A 659 -9.31 42.61 71.24
N LYS A 660 -8.27 42.43 72.07
CA LYS A 660 -7.94 43.35 73.17
C LYS A 660 -7.65 44.76 72.65
N MET A 661 -7.35 44.90 71.35
CA MET A 661 -7.29 46.20 70.68
C MET A 661 -8.58 47.03 70.83
N GLY A 662 -9.74 46.37 70.95
CA GLY A 662 -11.04 47.03 71.17
C GLY A 662 -11.36 47.36 72.64
N ILE A 663 -10.52 46.95 73.59
CA ILE A 663 -10.75 47.18 75.02
C ILE A 663 -10.21 48.58 75.42
N PRO A 664 -10.98 49.41 76.16
CA PRO A 664 -10.51 50.71 76.64
C PRO A 664 -9.28 50.60 77.54
N ASP A 665 -8.32 51.53 77.41
CA ASP A 665 -7.08 51.54 78.21
C ASP A 665 -7.32 51.59 79.72
N ALA A 666 -8.38 52.28 80.16
CA ALA A 666 -8.77 52.35 81.58
C ALA A 666 -9.11 50.97 82.18
N ILE A 667 -9.50 50.02 81.33
CA ILE A 667 -9.79 48.63 81.70
C ILE A 667 -8.57 47.75 81.45
N LEU A 668 -7.99 47.82 80.25
CA LEU A 668 -6.86 46.97 79.84
C LEU A 668 -5.62 47.18 80.72
N LEU A 669 -5.30 48.44 81.06
CA LEU A 669 -4.08 48.82 81.79
C LEU A 669 -4.32 49.11 83.27
N LYS A 670 -5.48 48.71 83.81
CA LYS A 670 -5.85 49.00 85.21
C LYS A 670 -4.88 48.34 86.19
N PRO A 671 -4.23 49.08 87.11
CA PRO A 671 -3.30 48.51 88.09
C PRO A 671 -4.07 47.95 89.31
N GLY A 672 -4.93 46.95 89.09
CA GLY A 672 -5.75 46.31 90.13
C GLY A 672 -6.85 45.42 89.55
N PRO A 673 -7.67 44.76 90.39
CA PRO A 673 -8.75 43.91 89.92
C PRO A 673 -9.82 44.70 89.15
N LEU A 674 -10.39 44.07 88.13
CA LEU A 674 -11.53 44.59 87.37
C LEU A 674 -12.83 44.40 88.16
N THR A 675 -13.76 45.36 88.07
CA THR A 675 -15.14 45.20 88.54
C THR A 675 -15.93 44.27 87.62
N ASP A 676 -17.13 43.85 88.04
CA ASP A 676 -17.98 42.98 87.22
C ASP A 676 -18.38 43.66 85.90
N GLU A 677 -18.63 44.97 85.90
CA GLU A 677 -18.92 45.74 84.69
C GLU A 677 -17.71 45.84 83.75
N GLU A 678 -16.51 46.03 84.31
CA GLU A 678 -15.26 46.07 83.55
C GLU A 678 -14.94 44.69 82.96
N TRP A 679 -15.18 43.61 83.71
CA TRP A 679 -15.08 42.23 83.24
C TRP A 679 -16.05 41.94 82.09
N ALA A 680 -17.29 42.45 82.15
CA ALA A 680 -18.25 42.32 81.08
C ALA A 680 -17.77 42.96 79.76
N ILE A 681 -16.94 44.01 79.84
CA ILE A 681 -16.29 44.61 78.67
C ILE A 681 -15.06 43.79 78.25
N MET A 682 -14.21 43.38 79.19
CA MET A 682 -13.01 42.56 78.92
C MET A 682 -13.35 41.26 78.18
N ARG A 683 -14.44 40.57 78.56
CA ARG A 683 -14.90 39.33 77.92
C ARG A 683 -15.38 39.50 76.47
N ARG A 684 -15.46 40.74 75.95
CA ARG A 684 -15.80 41.00 74.54
C ARG A 684 -14.60 40.88 73.60
N HIS A 685 -13.37 40.80 74.11
CA HIS A 685 -12.20 40.75 73.23
C HIS A 685 -12.21 39.56 72.26
N PRO A 686 -12.71 38.34 72.56
CA PRO A 686 -12.80 37.29 71.54
C PRO A 686 -13.75 37.68 70.40
N THR A 687 -14.88 38.33 70.74
CA THR A 687 -15.83 38.86 69.75
C THR A 687 -15.22 39.98 68.90
N TYR A 688 -14.44 40.88 69.50
CA TYR A 688 -13.72 41.91 68.74
C TYR A 688 -12.63 41.31 67.85
N GLY A 689 -11.94 40.27 68.32
CA GLY A 689 -10.96 39.51 67.53
C GLY A 689 -11.64 38.86 66.32
N TYR A 690 -12.76 38.18 66.53
CA TYR A 690 -13.56 37.62 65.44
C TYR A 690 -14.04 38.70 64.46
N GLN A 691 -14.60 39.81 64.94
CA GLN A 691 -15.08 40.91 64.08
C GLN A 691 -13.97 41.55 63.25
N LEU A 692 -12.75 41.64 63.80
CA LEU A 692 -11.59 42.16 63.10
C LEU A 692 -11.07 41.20 62.03
N LEU A 693 -11.03 39.90 62.34
CA LEU A 693 -10.40 38.88 61.50
C LEU A 693 -11.36 38.27 60.47
N ALA A 694 -12.65 38.13 60.78
CA ALA A 694 -13.65 37.50 59.92
C ALA A 694 -13.86 38.18 58.54
N PRO A 695 -13.66 39.49 58.36
CA PRO A 695 -13.68 40.09 57.02
C PRO A 695 -12.52 39.63 56.11
N ILE A 696 -11.44 39.08 56.67
CA ILE A 696 -10.24 38.65 55.94
C ILE A 696 -10.39 37.16 55.60
N ALA A 697 -10.81 36.85 54.36
CA ALA A 697 -11.11 35.49 53.92
C ALA A 697 -9.98 34.47 54.19
N HIS A 698 -8.72 34.88 54.04
CA HIS A 698 -7.56 34.02 54.26
C HIS A 698 -7.37 33.58 55.73
N LEU A 699 -7.97 34.32 56.68
CA LEU A 699 -7.89 34.03 58.11
C LEU A 699 -9.10 33.25 58.64
N HIS A 700 -10.12 32.98 57.83
CA HIS A 700 -11.29 32.20 58.26
C HIS A 700 -10.95 30.88 58.96
N PRO A 701 -10.02 30.05 58.45
CA PRO A 701 -9.70 28.78 59.11
C PRO A 701 -8.89 28.96 60.41
N ALA A 702 -8.44 30.17 60.72
CA ALA A 702 -7.67 30.50 61.93
C ALA A 702 -8.53 31.17 63.02
N LEU A 703 -9.83 31.40 62.79
CA LEU A 703 -10.72 32.13 63.71
C LEU A 703 -11.06 31.37 64.99
N ASP A 704 -10.94 30.03 64.96
CA ASP A 704 -11.34 29.18 66.09
C ASP A 704 -10.63 29.57 67.39
N ILE A 705 -9.32 29.83 67.34
CA ILE A 705 -8.55 30.18 68.54
C ILE A 705 -8.93 31.59 69.04
N PRO A 706 -8.81 32.68 68.25
CA PRO A 706 -9.17 34.02 68.74
C PRO A 706 -10.61 34.13 69.24
N TYR A 707 -11.54 33.32 68.72
CA TYR A 707 -12.94 33.44 69.09
C TYR A 707 -13.35 32.56 70.27
N TYR A 708 -12.74 31.38 70.45
CA TYR A 708 -13.19 30.37 71.42
C TYR A 708 -12.14 29.99 72.48
N HIS A 709 -10.95 30.60 72.52
CA HIS A 709 -9.90 30.22 73.49
C HIS A 709 -10.27 30.40 74.97
N HIS A 710 -11.35 31.13 75.27
CA HIS A 710 -11.90 31.28 76.62
C HIS A 710 -13.16 30.46 76.90
N GLU A 711 -13.58 29.62 75.95
CA GLU A 711 -14.58 28.59 76.22
C GLU A 711 -13.99 27.53 77.15
N LYS A 712 -14.83 26.97 78.03
CA LYS A 712 -14.42 25.98 79.03
C LYS A 712 -15.15 24.68 78.77
N TRP A 713 -14.48 23.55 79.02
CA TRP A 713 -15.03 22.23 78.72
C TRP A 713 -16.41 21.98 79.35
N ASP A 714 -16.68 22.52 80.54
CA ASP A 714 -17.94 22.44 81.27
C ASP A 714 -19.05 23.40 80.79
N GLY A 715 -18.76 24.29 79.84
CA GLY A 715 -19.70 25.29 79.33
C GLY A 715 -19.75 26.60 80.13
N SER A 716 -18.94 26.77 81.18
CA SER A 716 -18.89 27.99 81.99
C SER A 716 -18.05 29.13 81.38
N GLY A 717 -17.50 28.90 80.17
CA GLY A 717 -16.66 29.83 79.43
C GLY A 717 -17.42 30.93 78.68
N TYR A 718 -16.72 31.65 77.81
CA TYR A 718 -17.26 32.74 76.99
C TYR A 718 -16.54 32.77 75.62
N PRO A 719 -17.11 33.38 74.56
CA PRO A 719 -18.31 34.24 74.53
C PRO A 719 -19.67 33.54 74.39
N HIS A 720 -19.71 32.25 74.01
CA HIS A 720 -20.96 31.53 73.71
C HIS A 720 -21.35 30.50 74.78
N GLY A 721 -20.44 30.11 75.66
CA GLY A 721 -20.70 29.08 76.67
C GLY A 721 -20.79 27.69 76.03
N LEU A 722 -19.91 27.42 75.07
CA LEU A 722 -19.81 26.12 74.40
C LEU A 722 -19.24 25.09 75.38
N ALA A 723 -19.75 23.86 75.33
CA ALA A 723 -19.31 22.77 76.19
C ALA A 723 -18.76 21.59 75.37
N GLY A 724 -17.79 20.88 75.94
CA GLY A 724 -17.22 19.67 75.37
C GLY A 724 -16.67 19.84 73.95
N GLU A 725 -16.98 18.90 73.07
CA GLU A 725 -16.49 18.87 71.69
C GLU A 725 -17.16 19.91 70.77
N SER A 726 -18.16 20.66 71.25
CA SER A 726 -18.68 21.84 70.53
C SER A 726 -17.67 22.98 70.46
N ILE A 727 -16.66 22.98 71.33
CA ILE A 727 -15.51 23.87 71.23
C ILE A 727 -14.56 23.31 70.15
N PRO A 728 -14.16 24.11 69.14
CA PRO A 728 -13.22 23.63 68.13
C PRO A 728 -11.92 23.11 68.75
N LEU A 729 -11.39 22.02 68.20
CA LEU A 729 -10.18 21.37 68.73
C LEU A 729 -8.97 22.34 68.82
N PRO A 730 -8.70 23.21 67.83
CA PRO A 730 -7.63 24.21 67.95
C PRO A 730 -7.74 25.12 69.18
N ALA A 731 -8.96 25.53 69.54
CA ALA A 731 -9.20 26.37 70.71
C ALA A 731 -9.00 25.60 72.02
N ARG A 732 -9.44 24.34 72.09
CA ARG A 732 -9.20 23.45 73.25
C ARG A 732 -7.71 23.20 73.49
N ILE A 733 -6.95 23.00 72.40
CA ILE A 733 -5.48 22.88 72.42
C ILE A 733 -4.85 24.17 72.97
N PHE A 734 -5.23 25.32 72.40
CA PHE A 734 -4.65 26.60 72.78
C PHE A 734 -4.96 26.98 74.23
N ALA A 735 -6.17 26.74 74.73
CA ALA A 735 -6.59 27.13 76.09
C ALA A 735 -5.68 26.54 77.20
N ILE A 736 -5.24 25.28 77.05
CA ILE A 736 -4.30 24.66 78.00
C ILE A 736 -2.93 25.32 77.93
N VAL A 737 -2.46 25.61 76.72
CA VAL A 737 -1.15 26.23 76.48
C VAL A 737 -1.09 27.66 77.02
N ASP A 738 -2.16 28.43 76.84
CA ASP A 738 -2.28 29.79 77.34
C ASP A 738 -2.27 29.83 78.87
N VAL A 739 -3.08 28.98 79.52
CA VAL A 739 -3.09 28.88 80.99
C VAL A 739 -1.76 28.36 81.53
N TRP A 740 -1.11 27.42 80.83
CA TRP A 740 0.22 26.94 81.18
C TRP A 740 1.24 28.08 81.21
N ASP A 741 1.36 28.86 80.12
CA ASP A 741 2.31 29.97 80.06
C ASP A 741 1.97 31.07 81.08
N ALA A 742 0.68 31.36 81.27
CA ALA A 742 0.22 32.32 82.25
C ALA A 742 0.60 31.94 83.69
N LEU A 743 0.46 30.67 84.08
CA LEU A 743 0.84 30.17 85.41
C LEU A 743 2.36 30.06 85.60
N ARG A 744 3.10 29.80 84.51
CA ARG A 744 4.56 29.67 84.49
C ARG A 744 5.32 31.00 84.39
N SER A 745 4.62 32.09 84.14
CA SER A 745 5.23 33.42 83.99
C SER A 745 4.97 34.30 85.22
N ASP A 746 5.96 35.11 85.59
CA ASP A 746 5.79 36.13 86.62
C ASP A 746 4.79 37.19 86.16
N ARG A 747 3.81 37.50 87.01
CA ARG A 747 2.85 38.58 86.80
C ARG A 747 3.00 39.62 87.92
N PRO A 748 2.60 40.90 87.72
CA PRO A 748 2.80 41.98 88.70
C PRO A 748 2.32 41.70 90.14
N TYR A 749 1.38 40.76 90.30
CA TYR A 749 0.80 40.38 91.59
C TYR A 749 0.97 38.89 91.95
N ARG A 750 1.73 38.12 91.16
CA ARG A 750 1.89 36.66 91.35
C ARG A 750 3.22 36.17 90.77
N THR A 751 4.03 35.50 91.58
CA THR A 751 5.22 34.77 91.11
C THR A 751 4.83 33.53 90.30
N ALA A 752 5.65 33.17 89.32
CA ALA A 752 5.50 31.95 88.53
C ALA A 752 5.37 30.71 89.42
N TRP A 753 4.50 29.78 89.02
CA TRP A 753 4.37 28.48 89.66
C TRP A 753 5.46 27.52 89.19
N ASP A 754 5.82 26.57 90.07
CA ASP A 754 6.66 25.44 89.68
C ASP A 754 5.92 24.51 88.71
N VAL A 755 6.68 23.81 87.87
CA VAL A 755 6.17 22.96 86.79
C VAL A 755 5.21 21.89 87.31
N GLU A 756 5.54 21.24 88.44
CA GLU A 756 4.73 20.15 88.99
C GLU A 756 3.40 20.64 89.53
N ARG A 757 3.38 21.81 90.19
CA ARG A 757 2.14 22.45 90.62
C ARG A 757 1.22 22.81 89.45
N VAL A 758 1.77 23.31 88.34
CA VAL A 758 0.95 23.59 87.14
C VAL A 758 0.42 22.28 86.54
N ARG A 759 1.22 21.22 86.50
CA ARG A 759 0.78 19.89 86.03
C ARG A 759 -0.34 19.32 86.89
N GLU A 760 -0.25 19.44 88.22
CA GLU A 760 -1.31 19.03 89.14
C GLU A 760 -2.60 19.80 88.89
N TYR A 761 -2.51 21.13 88.78
CA TYR A 761 -3.65 21.98 88.44
C TYR A 761 -4.32 21.60 87.12
N LEU A 762 -3.53 21.33 86.06
CA LEU A 762 -4.10 20.88 84.78
C LEU A 762 -4.82 19.53 84.88
N ARG A 763 -4.38 18.62 85.76
CA ARG A 763 -5.07 17.35 86.02
C ARG A 763 -6.37 17.54 86.78
N GLU A 764 -6.39 18.43 87.77
CA GLU A 764 -7.59 18.76 88.56
C GLU A 764 -8.68 19.42 87.70
N GLU A 765 -8.26 20.32 86.81
CA GLU A 765 -9.16 21.07 85.92
C GLU A 765 -9.55 20.30 84.65
N ALA A 766 -9.05 19.08 84.45
CA ALA A 766 -9.42 18.22 83.34
C ALA A 766 -10.90 17.81 83.46
N GLY A 767 -11.69 18.06 82.42
CA GLY A 767 -13.13 17.81 82.39
C GLY A 767 -13.98 18.93 83.00
N HIS A 768 -13.35 19.99 83.52
CA HIS A 768 -14.02 21.22 83.97
C HIS A 768 -13.62 22.40 83.07
N HIS A 769 -12.38 22.86 83.21
CA HIS A 769 -11.83 23.92 82.35
C HIS A 769 -11.35 23.34 81.02
N PHE A 770 -10.63 22.21 81.06
CA PHE A 770 -9.88 21.69 79.92
C PHE A 770 -10.42 20.37 79.38
N ASP A 771 -10.23 20.12 78.08
CA ASP A 771 -10.51 18.82 77.47
C ASP A 771 -9.58 17.75 78.07
N PRO A 772 -10.13 16.67 78.69
CA PRO A 772 -9.33 15.60 79.28
C PRO A 772 -8.35 14.93 78.30
N LYS A 773 -8.73 14.79 77.03
CA LYS A 773 -7.87 14.16 76.00
C LYS A 773 -6.69 15.06 75.66
N VAL A 774 -6.91 16.37 75.58
CA VAL A 774 -5.86 17.35 75.29
C VAL A 774 -4.92 17.48 76.49
N VAL A 775 -5.44 17.46 77.74
CA VAL A 775 -4.61 17.45 78.95
C VAL A 775 -3.69 16.23 78.97
N ALA A 776 -4.20 15.04 78.66
CA ALA A 776 -3.40 13.82 78.59
C ALA A 776 -2.25 13.97 77.57
N ALA A 777 -2.57 14.41 76.35
CA ALA A 777 -1.57 14.65 75.30
C ALA A 777 -0.54 15.72 75.71
N PHE A 778 -0.97 16.79 76.38
CA PHE A 778 -0.10 17.86 76.85
C PHE A 778 0.89 17.40 77.94
N LEU A 779 0.44 16.55 78.86
CA LEU A 779 1.30 16.01 79.92
C LEU A 779 2.29 14.96 79.42
N GLU A 780 1.96 14.27 78.31
CA GLU A 780 2.87 13.34 77.63
C GLU A 780 3.95 14.04 76.80
N LEU A 781 3.72 15.29 76.38
CA LEU A 781 4.76 16.10 75.77
C LEU A 781 5.87 16.36 76.79
N ALA A 782 7.11 16.02 76.42
CA ALA A 782 8.29 16.44 77.17
C ALA A 782 8.41 17.98 77.10
N ILE A 783 7.83 18.63 78.10
CA ILE A 783 7.87 20.06 78.33
C ILE A 783 8.75 20.25 79.57
N GLU A 784 9.98 20.75 79.34
CA GLU A 784 10.91 21.19 80.39
C GLU A 784 10.58 22.61 80.87
#